data_AF-A0A9D6YCF7-F1
#
_entry.id   AF-A0A9D6YCF7-F1
#
_cell.length_a   1.000
_cell.length_b   1.000
_cell.length_c   1.000
_cell.angle_alpha   90.00
_cell.angle_beta   90.00
_cell.angle_gamma   90.00
#
_symmetry.space_group_name_H-M   'P 1'
#
loop_
_entity.id
_entity.type
_entity.pdbx_description
1 polymer ?
#
loop_
_entity_poly.entity_id
_entity_poly.type
_entity_poly.pdbx_seq_one_letter_code
_entity_poly.pdbx_strand_id
1 'polypeptide(L)'
;MKPTLRFALVAAACAMAAINPAAAAQYDQRLGNLSTRAQVGTGSNIMITGFFVQEGAPKKILIRAVGARLATAPFSLSGTLSDPQLQVFNSNGVLVLANDSWSRDDAETMASVGAFPLTAGSRDAALVATLSPGLYTAQVSGVNNTAGIAILEFYDVTGSARLMNMSTRALVGTGASMFFSGLSVAPGGGARRVLIRVAGPSLGAFGVGGMIADPSVAVLDSAARQIANGANDNWGDSAAAALATAFAQAGAFPFPPGSRDAALLVDLAPGNYTILASGVAGTTGVALVEVYDLSPETLSTVSVAASVPSVEAAGTATGVFTFTRVGLVTAPITVNYTVDGTAVPGTDYNPLAGSVTIPAGATSATVNLVPIANPANTNNRTATLTLTPNNSYGVGVNDRAGVTIFSSSGSLYVSNLRAAPNATASTAYGTATVQLSPDESFAFVNVGFSNLSSPEVVAHLAIDGDYVFNLPQGQVTNAMWDFAPVGTYSRAALIAALKAGRVAVSIDTALYPTGELAGGFVRNSGTAAFNPPPPPPALDLSRISAQDSARFLTQATFGSTNDGIYALIQKGYGAWLNEQMALPPSLHRAATMADFAANATAGGQGTRNPITLAYDRPGGAHRQAAWWKLAVTGPDQLRQRVAFALSQILVTSDTNGTINGWQEGAANYYDIFVRGAFGNFRDVLEQVTLSPMMGIYLSSLRNAKAVGGATPDENYAREIMQLFSIGLNELNPDGTLRLDSYGQPIPTYTQETIVQMAKVFTGWAYNNPSANATANSNLFRGSPADYINPMILWPAFHDDTQKTIVGGKILPAGQGGIEDLKAALDTLFSHPSTAPFISRQLIQRLVTSNPSPGYIYRVAQVFANNGAGVRGDLGAVVRALLTDYEARSPAVATSATFGKLKEPLLRATAILRAFEAASNAGRFNIANPEGALGQAALRAPTVFNFFEPNFVLPGAVAAAGLYAPEYQILTDTTALTQPNFYYTYIYNNRSATDPAQQTIGLSLDSWLGLARTPQTLVDSLNLLLAAGSMPKATSDRIVAALVAMPTNTTTADLERVRSAIYLTVTSAQGAIQK
;
A
#
# COMPACT_ATOMS: atom_id res chain seq x y z
N MET A 1 -48.86 2.98 57.27
CA MET A 1 -49.20 3.26 55.85
C MET A 1 -50.57 3.92 55.79
N LYS A 2 -50.66 5.16 55.31
CA LYS A 2 -51.91 5.95 55.28
C LYS A 2 -52.82 5.53 54.09
N PRO A 3 -54.16 5.69 54.18
CA PRO A 3 -55.13 5.18 53.19
C PRO A 3 -55.07 5.84 51.81
N THR A 4 -54.30 6.93 51.65
CA THR A 4 -54.19 7.73 50.43
C THR A 4 -53.39 7.07 49.30
N LEU A 5 -52.57 6.04 49.58
CA LEU A 5 -51.78 5.35 48.53
C LEU A 5 -52.60 4.41 47.62
N ARG A 6 -53.75 3.87 48.08
CA ARG A 6 -54.50 2.87 47.29
C ARG A 6 -55.22 3.46 46.06
N PHE A 7 -55.63 4.73 46.11
CA PHE A 7 -56.22 5.42 44.94
C PHE A 7 -55.15 5.95 43.96
N ALA A 8 -53.91 6.12 44.41
CA ALA A 8 -52.79 6.53 43.55
C ALA A 8 -52.34 5.41 42.58
N LEU A 9 -52.56 4.13 42.92
CA LEU A 9 -52.09 3.00 42.11
C LEU A 9 -52.81 2.87 40.74
N VAL A 10 -54.11 3.15 40.66
CA VAL A 10 -54.87 3.10 39.39
C VAL A 10 -54.56 4.32 38.51
N ALA A 11 -54.27 5.47 39.12
CA ALA A 11 -53.83 6.68 38.41
C ALA A 11 -52.36 6.56 37.94
N ALA A 12 -51.48 5.90 38.69
CA ALA A 12 -50.08 5.67 38.30
C ALA A 12 -49.95 4.76 37.06
N ALA A 13 -50.88 3.81 36.87
CA ALA A 13 -50.90 2.90 35.72
C ALA A 13 -50.91 3.61 34.36
N CYS A 14 -51.48 4.82 34.26
CA CYS A 14 -51.47 5.61 33.03
C CYS A 14 -50.13 6.32 32.73
N ALA A 15 -49.28 6.54 33.74
CA ALA A 15 -47.90 7.00 33.53
C ALA A 15 -46.93 5.82 33.30
N MET A 16 -47.35 4.59 33.63
CA MET A 16 -46.53 3.37 33.62
C MET A 16 -46.77 2.45 32.42
N ALA A 17 -47.60 2.83 31.44
CA ALA A 17 -47.85 1.99 30.26
C ALA A 17 -46.63 1.94 29.32
N ALA A 18 -45.79 0.93 29.59
CA ALA A 18 -44.87 0.24 28.68
C ALA A 18 -44.13 1.09 27.63
N ILE A 19 -42.98 1.64 28.02
CA ILE A 19 -41.88 1.95 27.11
C ILE A 19 -41.02 0.69 27.03
N ASN A 20 -41.00 0.03 25.87
CA ASN A 20 -39.94 -0.91 25.54
C ASN A 20 -38.95 -0.09 24.69
N PRO A 21 -37.84 0.44 25.24
CA PRO A 21 -36.91 1.20 24.43
C PRO A 21 -36.33 0.27 23.37
N ALA A 22 -36.78 0.42 22.12
CA ALA A 22 -35.99 -0.04 20.99
C ALA A 22 -34.65 0.70 21.06
N ALA A 23 -33.56 -0.01 20.78
CA ALA A 23 -32.21 0.51 20.86
C ALA A 23 -32.04 1.73 19.93
N ALA A 24 -32.24 2.94 20.47
CA ALA A 24 -31.63 4.14 19.94
C ALA A 24 -30.13 4.05 20.24
N ALA A 25 -29.45 3.28 19.40
CA ALA A 25 -28.04 3.00 19.44
C ALA A 25 -27.25 4.30 19.23
N GLN A 26 -26.84 4.97 20.31
CA GLN A 26 -25.51 5.60 20.32
C GLN A 26 -24.96 6.08 21.67
N TYR A 27 -25.72 6.20 22.77
CA TYR A 27 -25.13 6.71 24.03
C TYR A 27 -25.76 6.07 25.29
N ASP A 28 -25.06 5.11 25.88
CA ASP A 28 -25.49 4.23 26.98
C ASP A 28 -25.66 4.89 28.36
N GLN A 29 -25.82 6.22 28.45
CA GLN A 29 -25.61 6.98 29.69
C GLN A 29 -26.50 8.25 29.83
N ARG A 30 -27.81 8.21 29.52
CA ARG A 30 -28.67 9.43 29.50
C ARG A 30 -30.14 9.16 29.92
N LEU A 31 -30.88 10.23 30.28
CA LEU A 31 -32.35 10.19 30.44
C LEU A 31 -33.00 10.04 29.05
N GLY A 32 -33.77 8.97 28.84
CA GLY A 32 -34.30 8.60 27.51
C GLY A 32 -35.69 9.15 27.19
N ASN A 33 -36.45 9.54 28.21
CA ASN A 33 -37.79 10.16 28.09
C ASN A 33 -38.06 11.02 29.33
N LEU A 34 -38.68 12.19 29.11
CA LEU A 34 -39.22 13.07 30.14
C LEU A 34 -40.70 13.34 29.83
N SER A 35 -41.59 13.09 30.78
CA SER A 35 -43.02 13.33 30.60
C SER A 35 -43.67 13.98 31.81
N THR A 36 -44.68 14.81 31.59
CA THR A 36 -45.51 15.39 32.66
C THR A 36 -46.98 15.13 32.40
N ARG A 37 -47.67 14.52 33.37
CA ARG A 37 -49.13 14.45 33.43
C ARG A 37 -49.65 15.41 34.49
N ALA A 38 -50.53 16.33 34.10
CA ALA A 38 -51.21 17.20 35.04
C ALA A 38 -52.55 17.70 34.48
N GLN A 39 -53.29 18.41 35.31
CA GLN A 39 -54.47 19.17 34.89
C GLN A 39 -54.03 20.38 34.05
N VAL A 40 -54.44 20.41 32.78
CA VAL A 40 -54.32 21.58 31.90
C VAL A 40 -55.52 22.50 32.18
N GLY A 41 -55.25 23.72 32.64
CA GLY A 41 -56.26 24.77 32.84
C GLY A 41 -56.38 25.70 31.62
N THR A 42 -57.07 26.81 31.81
CA THR A 42 -57.27 27.86 30.78
C THR A 42 -56.51 29.13 31.13
N GLY A 43 -56.30 30.02 30.15
CA GLY A 43 -55.63 31.30 30.34
C GLY A 43 -54.23 31.13 30.95
N SER A 44 -53.97 31.78 32.08
CA SER A 44 -52.67 31.68 32.78
C SER A 44 -52.40 30.31 33.43
N ASN A 45 -53.36 29.39 33.43
CA ASN A 45 -53.27 28.06 34.06
C ASN A 45 -53.07 26.91 33.06
N ILE A 46 -52.71 27.21 31.81
CA ILE A 46 -52.24 26.19 30.86
C ILE A 46 -50.98 25.50 31.38
N MET A 47 -50.70 24.29 30.88
CA MET A 47 -49.49 23.55 31.23
C MET A 47 -48.32 24.12 30.43
N ILE A 48 -47.23 24.50 31.11
CA ILE A 48 -46.03 25.05 30.49
C ILE A 48 -44.82 24.27 30.96
N THR A 49 -44.05 23.71 30.04
CA THR A 49 -42.84 22.95 30.33
C THR A 49 -41.62 23.57 29.66
N GLY A 50 -40.67 24.04 30.47
CA GLY A 50 -39.34 24.45 30.02
C GLY A 50 -38.42 23.24 29.82
N PHE A 51 -37.61 23.28 28.77
CA PHE A 51 -36.56 22.29 28.50
C PHE A 51 -35.35 22.95 27.82
N PHE A 52 -34.18 22.33 27.97
CA PHE A 52 -32.93 22.81 27.40
C PHE A 52 -32.28 21.78 26.47
N VAL A 53 -31.85 22.25 25.32
CA VAL A 53 -30.99 21.49 24.39
C VAL A 53 -29.54 21.91 24.63
N GLN A 54 -28.69 20.95 25.05
CA GLN A 54 -27.29 21.19 25.41
C GLN A 54 -26.46 21.81 24.27
N GLU A 55 -25.47 22.64 24.64
CA GLU A 55 -24.44 23.14 23.72
C GLU A 55 -23.70 22.02 22.98
N GLY A 56 -23.40 22.24 21.70
CA GLY A 56 -22.67 21.30 20.86
C GLY A 56 -23.26 21.18 19.45
N ALA A 57 -24.41 20.51 19.31
CA ALA A 57 -25.03 20.23 18.00
C ALA A 57 -26.57 20.27 18.06
N PRO A 58 -27.27 20.60 16.96
CA PRO A 58 -28.73 20.54 16.89
C PRO A 58 -29.26 19.13 17.22
N LYS A 59 -30.44 19.07 17.84
CA LYS A 59 -31.05 17.85 18.38
C LYS A 59 -32.41 17.57 17.75
N LYS A 60 -32.60 16.37 17.20
CA LYS A 60 -33.91 15.91 16.73
C LYS A 60 -34.71 15.34 17.88
N ILE A 61 -35.89 15.91 18.13
CA ILE A 61 -36.79 15.54 19.22
C ILE A 61 -38.21 15.28 18.72
N LEU A 62 -38.95 14.46 19.45
CA LEU A 62 -40.39 14.28 19.35
C LEU A 62 -41.05 14.85 20.61
N ILE A 63 -42.04 15.73 20.46
CA ILE A 63 -42.85 16.31 21.54
C ILE A 63 -44.31 15.91 21.33
N ARG A 64 -44.99 15.42 22.36
CA ARG A 64 -46.40 14.98 22.27
C ARG A 64 -47.26 15.57 23.37
N ALA A 65 -48.45 16.05 23.04
CA ALA A 65 -49.49 16.39 23.99
C ALA A 65 -50.67 15.42 23.84
N VAL A 66 -50.88 14.57 24.85
CA VAL A 66 -51.78 13.42 24.80
C VAL A 66 -52.91 13.62 25.79
N GLY A 67 -54.15 13.68 25.33
CA GLY A 67 -55.34 13.84 26.16
C GLY A 67 -56.50 12.95 25.70
N ALA A 68 -56.79 12.90 24.40
CA ALA A 68 -57.83 12.05 23.83
C ALA A 68 -57.51 10.56 24.03
N ARG A 69 -56.25 10.14 23.80
CA ARG A 69 -55.84 8.74 24.00
C ARG A 69 -56.05 8.23 25.42
N LEU A 70 -55.90 9.12 26.41
CA LEU A 70 -56.03 8.77 27.84
C LEU A 70 -57.46 8.36 28.22
N ALA A 71 -58.48 8.83 27.50
CA ALA A 71 -59.88 8.48 27.76
C ALA A 71 -60.24 7.03 27.37
N THR A 72 -59.38 6.36 26.60
CA THR A 72 -59.65 5.04 26.01
C THR A 72 -58.79 3.96 26.64
N ALA A 73 -59.20 2.69 26.50
CA ALA A 73 -58.39 1.55 26.95
C ALA A 73 -57.00 1.56 26.28
N PRO A 74 -55.91 1.25 27.01
CA PRO A 74 -55.87 0.68 28.36
C PRO A 74 -55.96 1.69 29.51
N PHE A 75 -55.95 2.99 29.24
CA PHE A 75 -55.83 4.05 30.24
C PHE A 75 -57.16 4.38 30.93
N SER A 76 -58.23 4.52 30.15
CA SER A 76 -59.61 4.74 30.62
C SER A 76 -59.77 5.84 31.68
N LEU A 77 -58.96 6.90 31.56
CA LEU A 77 -58.94 8.03 32.49
C LEU A 77 -60.11 8.96 32.21
N SER A 78 -60.87 9.34 33.25
CA SER A 78 -61.94 10.33 33.12
C SER A 78 -61.41 11.77 33.24
N GLY A 79 -62.10 12.72 32.61
CA GLY A 79 -61.76 14.15 32.70
C GLY A 79 -60.51 14.56 31.89
N THR A 80 -60.18 13.82 30.84
CA THR A 80 -59.02 14.12 29.98
C THR A 80 -59.31 15.28 29.03
N LEU A 81 -58.25 15.95 28.57
CA LEU A 81 -58.35 17.02 27.59
C LEU A 81 -58.64 16.42 26.22
N SER A 82 -59.83 16.66 25.68
CA SER A 82 -60.29 15.98 24.45
C SER A 82 -59.57 16.46 23.19
N ASP A 83 -59.01 17.67 23.18
CA ASP A 83 -58.39 18.31 22.02
C ASP A 83 -57.21 19.21 22.46
N PRO A 84 -56.04 18.62 22.83
CA PRO A 84 -54.84 19.35 23.19
C PRO A 84 -54.18 20.08 22.00
N GLN A 85 -53.86 21.36 22.19
CA GLN A 85 -52.99 22.15 21.32
C GLN A 85 -51.60 22.30 21.95
N LEU A 86 -50.55 22.02 21.16
CA LEU A 86 -49.14 22.07 21.55
C LEU A 86 -48.41 23.21 20.81
N GLN A 87 -47.71 24.07 21.54
CA GLN A 87 -46.90 25.17 21.00
C GLN A 87 -45.50 25.19 21.63
N VAL A 88 -44.45 25.45 20.86
CA VAL A 88 -43.06 25.50 21.34
C VAL A 88 -42.47 26.87 21.06
N PHE A 89 -41.92 27.53 22.07
CA PHE A 89 -41.27 28.84 22.00
C PHE A 89 -39.80 28.74 22.35
N ASN A 90 -38.94 29.57 21.75
CA ASN A 90 -37.53 29.72 22.15
C ASN A 90 -37.37 30.72 23.32
N SER A 91 -36.13 30.92 23.77
CA SER A 91 -35.78 31.84 24.88
C SER A 91 -36.18 33.29 24.66
N ASN A 92 -36.37 33.73 23.41
CA ASN A 92 -36.83 35.09 23.09
C ASN A 92 -38.37 35.20 23.08
N GLY A 93 -39.09 34.13 23.44
CA GLY A 93 -40.55 34.09 23.41
C GLY A 93 -41.14 33.96 22.00
N VAL A 94 -40.33 33.58 20.99
CA VAL A 94 -40.79 33.39 19.61
C VAL A 94 -41.34 31.98 19.43
N LEU A 95 -42.54 31.85 18.85
CA LEU A 95 -43.13 30.57 18.48
C LEU A 95 -42.29 29.91 17.38
N VAL A 96 -41.77 28.71 17.68
CA VAL A 96 -40.91 27.92 16.79
C VAL A 96 -41.69 26.78 16.13
N LEU A 97 -42.60 26.14 16.86
CA LEU A 97 -43.42 25.03 16.38
C LEU A 97 -44.83 25.09 16.99
N ALA A 98 -45.85 24.64 16.26
CA ALA A 98 -47.20 24.48 16.80
C ALA A 98 -47.92 23.34 16.08
N ASN A 99 -48.72 22.55 16.83
CA ASN A 99 -49.60 21.53 16.28
C ASN A 99 -50.74 21.19 17.25
N ASP A 100 -51.90 20.80 16.74
CA ASP A 100 -53.07 20.30 17.48
C ASP A 100 -53.53 18.91 16.95
N SER A 101 -52.71 18.26 16.13
CA SER A 101 -52.96 16.91 15.61
C SER A 101 -51.66 16.10 15.44
N TRP A 102 -51.74 14.92 14.82
CA TRP A 102 -50.58 14.08 14.50
C TRP A 102 -50.78 13.33 13.17
N SER A 103 -49.67 12.99 12.51
CA SER A 103 -49.63 12.38 11.18
C SER A 103 -49.07 10.95 11.18
N ARG A 104 -49.10 10.27 10.03
CA ARG A 104 -48.51 8.93 9.86
C ARG A 104 -47.00 8.91 10.12
N ASP A 105 -46.28 9.95 9.70
CA ASP A 105 -44.83 10.06 9.88
C ASP A 105 -44.45 10.27 11.36
N ASP A 106 -45.33 10.95 12.11
CA ASP A 106 -45.19 11.05 13.58
C ASP A 106 -45.34 9.68 14.24
N ALA A 107 -46.23 8.82 13.73
CA ALA A 107 -46.44 7.47 14.24
C ALA A 107 -45.21 6.56 14.06
N GLU A 108 -44.52 6.67 12.90
CA GLU A 108 -43.27 5.95 12.65
C GLU A 108 -42.16 6.44 13.60
N THR A 109 -42.08 7.74 13.83
CA THR A 109 -41.13 8.33 14.79
C THR A 109 -41.45 7.88 16.23
N MET A 110 -42.72 7.88 16.64
CA MET A 110 -43.17 7.38 17.95
C MET A 110 -42.75 5.92 18.18
N ALA A 111 -42.93 5.06 17.17
CA ALA A 111 -42.50 3.67 17.25
C ALA A 111 -40.98 3.55 17.42
N SER A 112 -40.19 4.38 16.72
CA SER A 112 -38.73 4.35 16.78
C SER A 112 -38.16 4.69 18.17
N VAL A 113 -38.87 5.50 18.95
CA VAL A 113 -38.45 5.93 20.30
C VAL A 113 -39.16 5.16 21.42
N GLY A 114 -39.95 4.14 21.08
CA GLY A 114 -40.68 3.31 22.05
C GLY A 114 -41.87 4.02 22.71
N ALA A 115 -42.40 5.09 22.12
CA ALA A 115 -43.59 5.78 22.61
C ALA A 115 -44.86 4.97 22.28
N PHE A 116 -45.82 4.90 23.21
CA PHE A 116 -47.06 4.14 22.98
C PHE A 116 -47.86 4.73 21.81
N PRO A 117 -48.58 3.91 21.02
CA PRO A 117 -49.31 4.38 19.85
C PRO A 117 -50.54 5.21 20.24
N LEU A 118 -50.75 6.29 19.49
CA LEU A 118 -51.98 7.09 19.52
C LEU A 118 -53.06 6.42 18.67
N THR A 119 -54.34 6.62 19.06
CA THR A 119 -55.48 6.03 18.34
C THR A 119 -55.70 6.80 17.05
N ALA A 120 -55.61 6.15 15.89
CA ALA A 120 -55.79 6.79 14.58
C ALA A 120 -57.04 7.69 14.54
N GLY A 121 -56.84 8.96 14.17
CA GLY A 121 -57.90 9.98 14.15
C GLY A 121 -58.20 10.65 15.50
N SER A 122 -57.44 10.36 16.56
CA SER A 122 -57.53 11.11 17.82
C SER A 122 -57.07 12.56 17.64
N ARG A 123 -57.58 13.44 18.51
CA ARG A 123 -57.22 14.86 18.57
C ARG A 123 -56.01 15.12 19.48
N ASP A 124 -55.17 14.11 19.72
CA ASP A 124 -53.89 14.31 20.40
C ASP A 124 -52.94 15.11 19.48
N ALA A 125 -51.90 15.76 20.02
CA ALA A 125 -50.95 16.54 19.23
C ALA A 125 -49.53 15.97 19.28
N ALA A 126 -48.79 16.02 18.17
CA ALA A 126 -47.38 15.62 18.09
C ALA A 126 -46.55 16.58 17.23
N LEU A 127 -45.28 16.77 17.57
CA LEU A 127 -44.30 17.57 16.84
C LEU A 127 -42.97 16.83 16.75
N VAL A 128 -42.44 16.64 15.55
CA VAL A 128 -41.07 16.12 15.32
C VAL A 128 -40.22 17.23 14.70
N ALA A 129 -39.15 17.64 15.37
CA ALA A 129 -38.30 18.75 14.89
C ALA A 129 -36.84 18.63 15.35
N THR A 130 -35.94 19.27 14.58
CA THR A 130 -34.55 19.46 14.97
C THR A 130 -34.36 20.85 15.55
N LEU A 131 -34.06 20.94 16.84
CA LEU A 131 -33.86 22.20 17.56
C LEU A 131 -32.37 22.48 17.76
N SER A 132 -31.96 23.75 17.65
CA SER A 132 -30.59 24.17 17.96
C SER A 132 -30.35 24.18 19.48
N PRO A 133 -29.09 24.19 19.95
CA PRO A 133 -28.80 24.40 21.37
C PRO A 133 -29.47 25.67 21.91
N GLY A 134 -30.09 25.58 23.09
CA GLY A 134 -30.82 26.70 23.68
C GLY A 134 -31.96 26.30 24.60
N LEU A 135 -32.56 27.31 25.24
CA LEU A 135 -33.72 27.18 26.12
C LEU A 135 -35.02 27.30 25.32
N TYR A 136 -35.96 26.41 25.62
CA TYR A 136 -37.28 26.35 24.99
C TYR A 136 -38.39 26.17 26.04
N THR A 137 -39.61 26.56 25.68
CA THR A 137 -40.83 26.24 26.44
C THR A 137 -41.86 25.59 25.53
N ALA A 138 -42.45 24.48 25.96
CA ALA A 138 -43.60 23.86 25.34
C ALA A 138 -44.86 24.19 26.15
N GLN A 139 -45.93 24.62 25.50
CA GLN A 139 -47.19 24.99 26.10
C GLN A 139 -48.28 24.07 25.59
N VAL A 140 -49.07 23.51 26.50
CA VAL A 140 -50.25 22.69 26.20
C VAL A 140 -51.49 23.40 26.70
N SER A 141 -52.44 23.63 25.79
CA SER A 141 -53.74 24.23 26.06
C SER A 141 -54.84 23.41 25.40
N GLY A 142 -56.11 23.66 25.73
CA GLY A 142 -57.25 23.05 25.05
C GLY A 142 -57.79 23.93 23.94
N VAL A 143 -58.08 23.34 22.77
CA VAL A 143 -58.81 24.05 21.71
C VAL A 143 -60.14 24.58 22.30
N ASN A 144 -60.50 25.81 21.93
CA ASN A 144 -61.65 26.55 22.46
C ASN A 144 -61.63 26.80 23.99
N ASN A 145 -60.45 26.94 24.60
CA ASN A 145 -60.29 27.15 26.04
C ASN A 145 -60.91 26.02 26.89
N THR A 146 -60.78 24.78 26.44
CA THR A 146 -61.16 23.60 27.24
C THR A 146 -60.09 23.27 28.28
N ALA A 147 -60.48 22.64 29.38
CA ALA A 147 -59.59 22.20 30.44
C ALA A 147 -59.74 20.68 30.65
N GLY A 148 -58.68 20.01 31.04
CA GLY A 148 -58.68 18.56 31.22
C GLY A 148 -57.30 18.01 31.53
N ILE A 149 -57.21 16.70 31.80
CA ILE A 149 -55.94 16.03 32.05
C ILE A 149 -55.25 15.70 30.73
N ALA A 150 -53.97 16.07 30.61
CA ALA A 150 -53.12 15.70 29.48
C ALA A 150 -51.72 15.25 29.96
N ILE A 151 -51.02 14.50 29.11
CA ILE A 151 -49.59 14.21 29.25
C ILE A 151 -48.83 15.01 28.18
N LEU A 152 -47.78 15.71 28.58
CA LEU A 152 -46.76 16.26 27.68
C LEU A 152 -45.50 15.39 27.75
N GLU A 153 -45.02 14.89 26.62
CA GLU A 153 -43.88 13.96 26.54
C GLU A 153 -42.79 14.48 25.60
N PHE A 154 -41.53 14.24 25.95
CA PHE A 154 -40.35 14.58 25.15
C PHE A 154 -39.48 13.34 24.94
N TYR A 155 -39.25 13.01 23.68
CA TYR A 155 -38.43 11.87 23.26
C TYR A 155 -37.22 12.34 22.46
N ASP A 156 -36.08 11.71 22.75
CA ASP A 156 -34.86 11.81 21.98
C ASP A 156 -34.95 10.93 20.72
N VAL A 157 -34.81 11.52 19.52
CA VAL A 157 -34.87 10.78 18.25
C VAL A 157 -33.47 10.49 17.69
N THR A 158 -32.60 11.49 17.58
CA THR A 158 -31.17 11.36 17.15
C THR A 158 -30.31 12.54 17.65
N GLY A 159 -28.98 12.35 17.77
CA GLY A 159 -27.98 13.42 17.97
C GLY A 159 -27.19 13.33 19.29
N SER A 160 -26.02 13.99 19.35
CA SER A 160 -25.06 13.92 20.47
C SER A 160 -25.38 14.86 21.66
N ALA A 161 -26.25 15.86 21.47
CA ALA A 161 -26.72 16.74 22.55
C ALA A 161 -27.68 16.02 23.52
N ARG A 162 -27.72 16.42 24.80
CA ARG A 162 -28.63 15.88 25.83
C ARG A 162 -29.84 16.80 26.04
N LEU A 163 -30.98 16.21 26.40
CA LEU A 163 -32.06 16.92 27.11
C LEU A 163 -31.68 16.92 28.60
N MET A 164 -31.31 18.08 29.15
CA MET A 164 -30.69 18.13 30.49
C MET A 164 -31.69 18.35 31.63
N ASN A 165 -32.86 18.92 31.34
CA ASN A 165 -33.86 19.26 32.34
C ASN A 165 -35.29 19.29 31.78
N MET A 166 -36.25 19.10 32.67
CA MET A 166 -37.67 19.39 32.45
C MET A 166 -38.19 20.19 33.64
N SER A 167 -38.85 21.31 33.37
CA SER A 167 -39.43 22.21 34.39
C SER A 167 -40.87 22.52 34.02
N THR A 168 -41.84 21.89 34.68
CA THR A 168 -43.26 22.01 34.33
C THR A 168 -44.03 22.81 35.37
N ARG A 169 -44.65 23.91 34.94
CA ARG A 169 -45.63 24.67 35.70
C ARG A 169 -47.02 24.17 35.37
N ALA A 170 -47.72 23.62 36.37
CA ALA A 170 -49.10 23.14 36.21
C ALA A 170 -49.86 23.15 37.55
N LEU A 171 -51.17 22.91 37.49
CA LEU A 171 -52.00 22.70 38.68
C LEU A 171 -51.76 21.30 39.26
N VAL A 172 -51.30 21.25 40.52
CA VAL A 172 -51.19 20.02 41.31
C VAL A 172 -52.54 19.78 42.01
N GLY A 173 -53.28 18.77 41.55
CA GLY A 173 -54.60 18.40 42.08
C GLY A 173 -54.57 17.17 43.01
N THR A 174 -55.75 16.66 43.33
CA THR A 174 -55.96 15.39 44.07
C THR A 174 -56.59 14.33 43.16
N GLY A 175 -56.51 13.05 43.55
CA GLY A 175 -57.14 11.95 42.79
C GLY A 175 -56.59 11.81 41.37
N ALA A 176 -57.46 11.83 40.36
CA ALA A 176 -57.06 11.71 38.95
C ALA A 176 -56.22 12.91 38.44
N SER A 177 -56.40 14.09 39.04
CA SER A 177 -55.70 15.34 38.67
C SER A 177 -54.39 15.57 39.42
N MET A 178 -53.86 14.57 40.13
CA MET A 178 -52.53 14.65 40.74
C MET A 178 -51.44 14.84 39.66
N PHE A 179 -50.35 15.52 40.03
CA PHE A 179 -49.22 15.77 39.14
C PHE A 179 -48.27 14.58 39.14
N PHE A 180 -47.92 14.11 37.95
CA PHE A 180 -46.92 13.07 37.77
C PHE A 180 -45.88 13.49 36.73
N SER A 181 -44.61 13.25 37.02
CA SER A 181 -43.53 13.37 36.04
C SER A 181 -42.90 11.99 35.82
N GLY A 182 -42.92 11.48 34.60
CA GLY A 182 -42.26 10.24 34.22
C GLY A 182 -40.82 10.49 33.80
N LEU A 183 -39.91 9.58 34.16
CA LEU A 183 -38.54 9.57 33.67
C LEU A 183 -38.06 8.14 33.42
N SER A 184 -37.24 7.96 32.38
CA SER A 184 -36.59 6.68 32.07
C SER A 184 -35.08 6.83 32.05
N VAL A 185 -34.37 5.98 32.79
CA VAL A 185 -32.91 5.86 32.77
C VAL A 185 -32.54 4.68 31.88
N ALA A 186 -31.79 4.93 30.80
CA ALA A 186 -31.42 3.91 29.82
C ALA A 186 -30.57 2.76 30.42
N PRO A 187 -30.69 1.52 29.90
CA PRO A 187 -29.78 0.42 30.21
C PRO A 187 -28.31 0.79 29.91
N GLY A 188 -27.34 0.16 30.60
CA GLY A 188 -25.90 0.26 30.26
C GLY A 188 -25.08 1.35 30.98
N GLY A 189 -25.70 2.26 31.73
CA GLY A 189 -25.04 3.54 32.09
C GLY A 189 -24.75 3.89 33.54
N GLY A 190 -24.86 2.95 34.48
CA GLY A 190 -24.78 3.24 35.91
C GLY A 190 -25.93 4.13 36.42
N ALA A 191 -25.95 4.43 37.72
CA ALA A 191 -26.99 5.28 38.30
C ALA A 191 -26.82 6.76 37.87
N ARG A 192 -27.95 7.45 37.65
CA ARG A 192 -28.01 8.89 37.35
C ARG A 192 -28.27 9.69 38.62
N ARG A 193 -27.49 10.75 38.87
CA ARG A 193 -27.77 11.66 39.98
C ARG A 193 -28.78 12.71 39.54
N VAL A 194 -29.98 12.66 40.09
CA VAL A 194 -31.11 13.50 39.67
C VAL A 194 -31.52 14.43 40.80
N LEU A 195 -31.64 15.72 40.49
CA LEU A 195 -32.26 16.72 41.35
C LEU A 195 -33.72 16.92 40.95
N ILE A 196 -34.63 16.81 41.90
CA ILE A 196 -36.07 17.02 41.73
C ILE A 196 -36.51 18.18 42.63
N ARG A 197 -37.31 19.11 42.12
CA ARG A 197 -37.81 20.27 42.86
C ARG A 197 -39.31 20.40 42.67
N VAL A 198 -40.05 20.79 43.70
CA VAL A 198 -41.46 21.17 43.64
C VAL A 198 -41.61 22.52 44.34
N ALA A 199 -41.56 23.59 43.53
CA ALA A 199 -41.72 24.95 44.02
C ALA A 199 -43.21 25.30 44.13
N GLY A 200 -43.65 25.63 45.33
CA GLY A 200 -44.97 26.18 45.65
C GLY A 200 -44.83 27.58 46.23
N PRO A 201 -44.51 27.73 47.53
CA PRO A 201 -44.34 29.04 48.17
C PRO A 201 -43.34 29.97 47.48
N SER A 202 -42.23 29.42 46.96
CA SER A 202 -41.20 30.23 46.29
C SER A 202 -41.68 30.90 45.00
N LEU A 203 -42.77 30.43 44.39
CA LEU A 203 -43.30 31.01 43.16
C LEU A 203 -43.94 32.40 43.37
N GLY A 204 -44.31 32.73 44.61
CA GLY A 204 -44.86 34.05 44.94
C GLY A 204 -43.92 35.19 44.61
N ALA A 205 -42.60 34.97 44.75
CA ALA A 205 -41.57 35.95 44.38
C ALA A 205 -41.53 36.26 42.87
N PHE A 206 -42.08 35.36 42.05
CA PHE A 206 -42.19 35.50 40.60
C PHE A 206 -43.59 35.94 40.15
N GLY A 207 -44.46 36.37 41.08
CA GLY A 207 -45.80 36.87 40.78
C GLY A 207 -46.82 35.80 40.41
N VAL A 208 -46.54 34.51 40.70
CA VAL A 208 -47.48 33.41 40.43
C VAL A 208 -48.53 33.34 41.54
N GLY A 209 -49.80 33.57 41.20
CA GLY A 209 -50.92 33.41 42.11
C GLY A 209 -51.43 31.97 42.25
N GLY A 210 -52.12 31.66 43.34
CA GLY A 210 -52.77 30.35 43.54
C GLY A 210 -51.80 29.18 43.73
N MET A 211 -50.59 29.45 44.19
CA MET A 211 -49.56 28.44 44.41
C MET A 211 -49.90 27.46 45.53
N ILE A 212 -49.43 26.22 45.39
CA ILE A 212 -49.57 25.22 46.46
C ILE A 212 -48.77 25.66 47.69
N ALA A 213 -49.42 25.70 48.85
CA ALA A 213 -48.82 26.26 50.07
C ALA A 213 -47.81 25.32 50.76
N ASP A 214 -47.95 24.02 50.55
CA ASP A 214 -47.15 22.98 51.23
C ASP A 214 -46.97 21.77 50.29
N PRO A 215 -46.12 21.89 49.26
CA PRO A 215 -45.85 20.81 48.32
C PRO A 215 -45.06 19.66 48.93
N SER A 216 -45.26 18.46 48.39
CA SER A 216 -44.49 17.25 48.68
C SER A 216 -44.14 16.51 47.40
N VAL A 217 -43.03 15.78 47.42
CA VAL A 217 -42.53 14.95 46.32
C VAL A 217 -42.30 13.52 46.78
N ALA A 218 -42.64 12.55 45.92
CA ALA A 218 -42.27 11.15 46.09
C ALA A 218 -41.82 10.54 44.74
N VAL A 219 -40.85 9.64 44.75
CA VAL A 219 -40.34 8.94 43.57
C VAL A 219 -40.70 7.47 43.69
N LEU A 220 -41.41 6.97 42.70
CA LEU A 220 -41.92 5.61 42.62
C LEU A 220 -41.16 4.84 41.54
N ASP A 221 -40.84 3.57 41.79
CA ASP A 221 -40.31 2.63 40.80
C ASP A 221 -41.41 2.13 39.84
N SER A 222 -41.02 1.28 38.88
CA SER A 222 -41.94 0.68 37.90
C SER A 222 -43.01 -0.24 38.52
N ALA A 223 -42.85 -0.65 39.78
CA ALA A 223 -43.85 -1.41 40.55
C ALA A 223 -44.72 -0.50 41.44
N ALA A 224 -44.68 0.83 41.22
CA ALA A 224 -45.37 1.84 42.02
C ALA A 224 -44.97 1.87 43.51
N ARG A 225 -43.78 1.39 43.84
CA ARG A 225 -43.23 1.45 45.20
C ARG A 225 -42.35 2.67 45.33
N GLN A 226 -42.49 3.39 46.44
CA GLN A 226 -41.59 4.51 46.73
C GLN A 226 -40.16 3.99 46.92
N ILE A 227 -39.20 4.60 46.24
CA ILE A 227 -37.78 4.25 46.38
C ILE A 227 -37.24 4.73 47.74
N ALA A 228 -36.17 4.10 48.22
CA ALA A 228 -35.51 4.50 49.47
C ALA A 228 -35.03 5.95 49.38
N ASN A 229 -35.26 6.74 50.44
CA ASN A 229 -35.04 8.19 50.47
C ASN A 229 -35.75 8.96 49.33
N GLY A 230 -36.77 8.35 48.71
CA GLY A 230 -37.45 8.88 47.54
C GLY A 230 -38.56 9.86 47.85
N ALA A 231 -38.64 10.48 49.02
CA ALA A 231 -39.71 11.44 49.32
C ALA A 231 -39.20 12.61 50.17
N ASN A 232 -39.80 13.78 49.96
CA ASN A 232 -39.57 14.96 50.77
C ASN A 232 -40.79 15.89 50.73
N ASP A 233 -41.11 16.54 51.84
CA ASP A 233 -42.14 17.61 51.91
C ASP A 233 -41.59 18.95 52.42
N ASN A 234 -40.28 19.05 52.72
CA ASN A 234 -39.62 20.31 53.08
C ASN A 234 -38.13 20.29 52.67
N TRP A 235 -37.68 21.22 51.82
CA TRP A 235 -36.27 21.23 51.35
C TRP A 235 -35.26 21.61 52.45
N GLY A 236 -35.71 22.33 53.48
CA GLY A 236 -34.89 22.91 54.56
C GLY A 236 -34.41 21.94 55.64
N ASP A 237 -34.66 20.64 55.47
CA ASP A 237 -34.28 19.60 56.43
C ASP A 237 -32.77 19.27 56.38
N SER A 238 -32.32 18.18 57.01
CA SER A 238 -30.90 17.80 57.18
C SER A 238 -30.08 17.68 55.88
N ALA A 239 -30.70 17.74 54.70
CA ALA A 239 -30.07 17.72 53.38
C ALA A 239 -29.94 19.11 52.71
N ALA A 240 -30.34 20.22 53.37
CA ALA A 240 -30.44 21.55 52.77
C ALA A 240 -29.14 22.06 52.12
N ALA A 241 -27.96 21.78 52.70
CA ALA A 241 -26.67 22.19 52.14
C ALA A 241 -26.32 21.46 50.82
N ALA A 242 -26.60 20.16 50.76
CA ALA A 242 -26.40 19.37 49.55
C ALA A 242 -27.40 19.77 48.45
N LEU A 243 -28.65 20.06 48.82
CA LEU A 243 -29.68 20.56 47.90
C LEU A 243 -29.34 21.96 47.37
N ALA A 244 -28.86 22.88 48.22
CA ALA A 244 -28.43 24.20 47.78
C ALA A 244 -27.27 24.13 46.77
N THR A 245 -26.33 23.21 47.00
CA THR A 245 -25.22 22.95 46.06
C THR A 245 -25.73 22.39 44.74
N ALA A 246 -26.67 21.43 44.80
CA ALA A 246 -27.32 20.87 43.62
C ALA A 246 -28.15 21.91 42.85
N PHE A 247 -28.82 22.85 43.54
CA PHE A 247 -29.55 23.96 42.90
C PHE A 247 -28.58 24.85 42.12
N ALA A 248 -27.45 25.22 42.73
CA ALA A 248 -26.42 26.02 42.05
C ALA A 248 -25.84 25.29 40.83
N GLN A 249 -25.56 23.98 40.95
CA GLN A 249 -25.09 23.16 39.82
C GLN A 249 -26.11 23.09 38.68
N ALA A 250 -27.40 23.03 39.01
CA ALA A 250 -28.50 23.01 38.04
C ALA A 250 -28.81 24.37 37.40
N GLY A 251 -28.22 25.48 37.89
CA GLY A 251 -28.64 26.83 37.54
C GLY A 251 -30.06 27.20 38.03
N ALA A 252 -30.56 26.48 39.03
CA ALA A 252 -31.87 26.66 39.63
C ALA A 252 -31.89 27.84 40.61
N PHE A 253 -32.96 28.64 40.62
CA PHE A 253 -33.12 29.71 41.61
C PHE A 253 -33.16 29.12 43.03
N PRO A 254 -32.60 29.79 44.05
CA PRO A 254 -32.58 29.25 45.41
C PRO A 254 -33.98 29.27 46.03
N PHE A 255 -34.31 28.26 46.83
CA PHE A 255 -35.45 28.34 47.74
C PHE A 255 -35.07 29.14 48.99
N PRO A 256 -35.93 30.04 49.51
CA PRO A 256 -35.65 30.76 50.75
C PRO A 256 -35.54 29.81 51.95
N PRO A 257 -34.59 30.05 52.88
CA PRO A 257 -34.53 29.30 54.14
C PRO A 257 -35.87 29.33 54.87
N GLY A 258 -36.34 28.17 55.33
CA GLY A 258 -37.64 28.02 56.01
C GLY A 258 -38.86 27.92 55.08
N SER A 259 -38.67 27.94 53.75
CA SER A 259 -39.76 27.66 52.81
C SER A 259 -40.23 26.19 52.87
N ARG A 260 -41.52 25.97 52.65
CA ARG A 260 -42.15 24.63 52.54
C ARG A 260 -42.07 24.04 51.13
N ASP A 261 -41.25 24.60 50.24
CA ASP A 261 -40.98 23.95 48.95
C ASP A 261 -40.34 22.57 49.19
N ALA A 262 -40.65 21.59 48.34
CA ALA A 262 -40.05 20.27 48.42
C ALA A 262 -38.91 20.13 47.41
N ALA A 263 -37.83 19.45 47.80
CA ALA A 263 -36.75 19.11 46.88
C ALA A 263 -36.07 17.80 47.26
N LEU A 264 -35.60 17.06 46.28
CA LEU A 264 -34.98 15.75 46.48
C LEU A 264 -33.77 15.60 45.57
N LEU A 265 -32.68 15.05 46.11
CA LEU A 265 -31.49 14.67 45.34
C LEU A 265 -31.30 13.16 45.47
N VAL A 266 -31.43 12.43 44.37
CA VAL A 266 -31.48 10.96 44.38
C VAL A 266 -30.66 10.34 43.24
N ASP A 267 -30.06 9.18 43.50
CA ASP A 267 -29.38 8.38 42.47
C ASP A 267 -30.34 7.31 41.94
N LEU A 268 -30.63 7.34 40.64
CA LEU A 268 -31.57 6.45 39.97
C LEU A 268 -30.83 5.45 39.08
N ALA A 269 -30.90 4.17 39.43
CA ALA A 269 -30.39 3.09 38.59
C ALA A 269 -31.18 2.99 37.25
N PRO A 270 -30.65 2.32 36.21
CA PRO A 270 -31.40 2.04 34.99
C PRO A 270 -32.81 1.48 35.27
N GLY A 271 -33.83 2.09 34.68
CA GLY A 271 -35.23 1.78 34.97
C GLY A 271 -36.19 2.94 34.73
N ASN A 272 -37.49 2.67 34.86
CA ASN A 272 -38.57 3.64 34.73
C ASN A 272 -39.05 4.11 36.10
N TYR A 273 -39.16 5.42 36.29
CA TYR A 273 -39.60 6.03 37.54
C TYR A 273 -40.72 7.02 37.32
N THR A 274 -41.54 7.20 38.36
CA THR A 274 -42.62 8.19 38.41
C THR A 274 -42.42 9.11 39.60
N ILE A 275 -42.27 10.40 39.35
CA ILE A 275 -42.25 11.46 40.35
C ILE A 275 -43.69 11.89 40.59
N LEU A 276 -44.17 11.75 41.81
CA LEU A 276 -45.45 12.23 42.28
C LEU A 276 -45.23 13.56 43.03
N ALA A 277 -45.87 14.63 42.56
CA ALA A 277 -46.00 15.87 43.31
C ALA A 277 -47.42 16.02 43.85
N SER A 278 -47.55 16.35 45.13
CA SER A 278 -48.84 16.47 45.81
C SER A 278 -48.78 17.47 46.96
N GLY A 279 -49.92 17.99 47.43
CA GLY A 279 -49.95 18.85 48.61
C GLY A 279 -50.08 18.08 49.92
N VAL A 280 -49.36 18.52 50.95
CA VAL A 280 -49.56 18.02 52.32
C VAL A 280 -51.03 18.25 52.71
N ALA A 281 -51.63 17.24 53.35
CA ALA A 281 -53.05 17.18 53.70
C ALA A 281 -54.04 17.32 52.52
N GLY A 282 -53.61 17.08 51.27
CA GLY A 282 -54.47 17.12 50.09
C GLY A 282 -54.73 18.53 49.55
N THR A 283 -53.87 19.49 49.89
CA THR A 283 -53.92 20.83 49.29
C THR A 283 -53.66 20.78 47.80
N THR A 284 -54.27 21.71 47.06
CA THR A 284 -54.09 21.85 45.61
C THR A 284 -53.63 23.27 45.29
N GLY A 285 -52.99 23.44 44.14
CA GLY A 285 -52.49 24.73 43.71
C GLY A 285 -51.47 24.62 42.59
N VAL A 286 -51.02 25.76 42.08
CA VAL A 286 -49.99 25.81 41.04
C VAL A 286 -48.63 25.48 41.66
N ALA A 287 -47.87 24.60 41.01
CA ALA A 287 -46.48 24.33 41.36
C ALA A 287 -45.60 24.31 40.11
N LEU A 288 -44.30 24.53 40.31
CA LEU A 288 -43.25 24.31 39.32
C LEU A 288 -42.50 23.04 39.74
N VAL A 289 -42.66 21.97 38.97
CA VAL A 289 -42.00 20.69 39.20
C VAL A 289 -40.85 20.54 38.23
N GLU A 290 -39.64 20.36 38.76
CA GLU A 290 -38.41 20.39 37.98
C GLU A 290 -37.59 19.14 38.21
N VAL A 291 -36.97 18.65 37.15
CA VAL A 291 -36.09 17.47 37.16
C VAL A 291 -34.82 17.83 36.39
N TYR A 292 -33.67 17.72 37.03
CA TYR A 292 -32.34 17.99 36.48
C TYR A 292 -31.46 16.75 36.57
N ASP A 293 -30.79 16.39 35.47
CA ASP A 293 -29.70 15.42 35.49
C ASP A 293 -28.41 16.11 35.91
N LEU A 294 -27.88 15.76 37.08
CA LEU A 294 -26.62 16.28 37.64
C LEU A 294 -25.45 15.30 37.50
N SER A 295 -25.63 14.17 36.80
CA SER A 295 -24.54 13.26 36.51
C SER A 295 -23.44 13.99 35.72
N PRO A 296 -22.17 13.96 36.19
CA PRO A 296 -21.04 14.54 35.45
C PRO A 296 -20.99 14.03 34.01
N GLU A 297 -20.56 14.88 33.07
CA GLU A 297 -20.28 14.45 31.70
C GLU A 297 -19.38 13.22 31.72
N THR A 298 -19.68 12.24 30.86
CA THR A 298 -18.96 10.97 30.78
C THR A 298 -17.46 11.22 30.72
N LEU A 299 -16.70 10.54 31.58
CA LEU A 299 -15.25 10.53 31.61
C LEU A 299 -14.69 10.47 30.17
N SER A 300 -13.64 11.23 29.86
CA SER A 300 -13.00 11.17 28.54
C SER A 300 -12.60 9.73 28.22
N THR A 301 -12.73 9.29 26.97
CA THR A 301 -12.25 7.97 26.56
C THR A 301 -10.83 8.05 26.04
N VAL A 302 -10.00 7.06 26.35
CA VAL A 302 -8.61 6.99 25.91
C VAL A 302 -8.37 5.73 25.11
N SER A 303 -7.71 5.88 23.95
CA SER A 303 -7.22 4.78 23.12
C SER A 303 -5.70 4.83 22.98
N VAL A 304 -5.07 3.72 22.60
CA VAL A 304 -3.63 3.63 22.35
C VAL A 304 -3.34 3.02 20.98
N ALA A 305 -2.30 3.52 20.32
CA ALA A 305 -1.74 2.97 19.09
C ALA A 305 -0.21 2.98 19.16
N ALA A 306 0.45 2.02 18.50
CA ALA A 306 1.90 2.07 18.31
C ALA A 306 2.21 2.89 17.05
N SER A 307 2.56 4.16 17.23
CA SER A 307 2.90 5.07 16.12
C SER A 307 4.27 4.77 15.51
N VAL A 308 5.15 4.12 16.29
CA VAL A 308 6.34 3.44 15.78
C VAL A 308 6.25 1.98 16.27
N PRO A 309 5.64 1.08 15.47
CA PRO A 309 5.26 -0.27 15.91
C PRO A 309 6.43 -1.25 15.95
N SER A 310 7.64 -0.81 15.59
CA SER A 310 8.82 -1.67 15.65
C SER A 310 10.12 -0.89 15.79
N VAL A 311 11.11 -1.49 16.45
CA VAL A 311 12.40 -0.88 16.77
C VAL A 311 13.52 -1.94 16.82
N GLU A 312 14.75 -1.56 16.51
CA GLU A 312 15.92 -2.46 16.56
C GLU A 312 16.52 -2.53 17.98
N ALA A 313 16.90 -3.73 18.45
CA ALA A 313 17.51 -3.92 19.78
C ALA A 313 18.80 -3.09 20.01
N ALA A 314 19.58 -2.83 18.95
CA ALA A 314 20.86 -2.11 19.01
C ALA A 314 20.79 -0.67 18.46
N GLY A 315 19.61 -0.22 18.00
CA GLY A 315 19.44 1.08 17.35
C GLY A 315 19.26 2.25 18.34
N THR A 316 19.43 3.48 17.86
CA THR A 316 19.14 4.71 18.62
C THR A 316 17.68 5.16 18.52
N ALA A 317 16.90 4.55 17.62
CA ALA A 317 15.47 4.80 17.49
C ALA A 317 14.70 4.13 18.65
N THR A 318 13.51 4.65 18.94
CA THR A 318 12.63 4.12 20.00
C THR A 318 11.29 3.69 19.41
N GLY A 319 10.71 2.60 19.92
CA GLY A 319 9.29 2.35 19.70
C GLY A 319 8.46 3.44 20.37
N VAL A 320 7.28 3.77 19.82
CA VAL A 320 6.47 4.87 20.35
C VAL A 320 5.02 4.44 20.44
N PHE A 321 4.47 4.51 21.65
CA PHE A 321 3.04 4.41 21.92
C PHE A 321 2.43 5.81 21.97
N THR A 322 1.39 6.04 21.19
CA THR A 322 0.60 7.29 21.20
C THR A 322 -0.76 7.02 21.82
N PHE A 323 -1.07 7.77 22.87
CA PHE A 323 -2.33 7.74 23.59
C PHE A 323 -3.20 8.88 23.08
N THR A 324 -4.45 8.61 22.73
CA THR A 324 -5.40 9.60 22.19
C THR A 324 -6.63 9.68 23.08
N ARG A 325 -7.01 10.90 23.46
CA ARG A 325 -8.19 11.20 24.26
C ARG A 325 -9.31 11.77 23.40
N VAL A 326 -10.53 11.28 23.61
CA VAL A 326 -11.78 11.85 23.06
C VAL A 326 -12.68 12.25 24.23
N GLY A 327 -13.14 13.51 24.27
CA GLY A 327 -13.94 14.06 25.38
C GLY A 327 -13.35 15.34 25.93
N LEU A 328 -13.60 15.62 27.23
CA LEU A 328 -13.13 16.84 27.88
C LEU A 328 -11.60 16.94 27.86
N VAL A 329 -11.10 18.11 27.45
CA VAL A 329 -9.67 18.44 27.42
C VAL A 329 -9.24 19.47 28.45
N THR A 330 -10.17 20.02 29.24
CA THR A 330 -9.94 21.16 30.14
C THR A 330 -9.02 20.86 31.32
N ALA A 331 -8.92 19.58 31.74
CA ALA A 331 -8.01 19.12 32.78
C ALA A 331 -7.01 18.10 32.22
N PRO A 332 -5.80 17.96 32.81
CA PRO A 332 -4.90 16.88 32.46
C PRO A 332 -5.50 15.53 32.87
N ILE A 333 -5.10 14.45 32.20
CA ILE A 333 -5.50 13.10 32.56
C ILE A 333 -4.31 12.15 32.64
N THR A 334 -4.21 11.43 33.76
CA THR A 334 -3.21 10.38 33.93
C THR A 334 -3.83 9.03 33.53
N VAL A 335 -3.26 8.44 32.50
CA VAL A 335 -3.66 7.18 31.86
C VAL A 335 -2.73 6.08 32.34
N ASN A 336 -3.29 5.04 32.96
CA ASN A 336 -2.58 3.88 33.45
C ASN A 336 -2.59 2.74 32.41
N TYR A 337 -1.52 1.95 32.37
CA TYR A 337 -1.39 0.81 31.46
C TYR A 337 -0.53 -0.30 32.06
N THR A 338 -0.74 -1.53 31.60
CA THR A 338 0.14 -2.68 31.84
C THR A 338 0.90 -3.03 30.57
N VAL A 339 2.04 -3.71 30.71
CA VAL A 339 2.85 -4.18 29.57
C VAL A 339 3.08 -5.67 29.72
N ASP A 340 2.74 -6.44 28.69
CA ASP A 340 3.01 -7.87 28.56
C ASP A 340 3.66 -8.18 27.18
N GLY A 341 3.75 -9.46 26.79
CA GLY A 341 4.40 -9.90 25.55
C GLY A 341 5.64 -10.76 25.78
N THR A 342 6.41 -11.01 24.71
CA THR A 342 7.61 -11.86 24.76
C THR A 342 8.88 -11.08 25.12
N ALA A 343 8.83 -9.74 25.11
CA ALA A 343 9.91 -8.85 25.52
C ALA A 343 9.91 -8.65 27.04
N VAL A 344 11.07 -8.79 27.67
CA VAL A 344 11.27 -8.69 29.13
C VAL A 344 11.76 -7.28 29.51
N PRO A 345 11.04 -6.52 30.35
CA PRO A 345 11.49 -5.21 30.83
C PRO A 345 12.79 -5.32 31.62
N GLY A 346 13.73 -4.40 31.39
CA GLY A 346 15.07 -4.39 31.99
C GLY A 346 16.09 -5.29 31.28
N THR A 347 15.64 -6.18 30.39
CA THR A 347 16.50 -7.03 29.56
C THR A 347 16.43 -6.64 28.08
N ASP A 348 15.22 -6.43 27.56
CA ASP A 348 14.99 -6.16 26.13
C ASP A 348 14.68 -4.67 25.86
N TYR A 349 14.16 -3.95 26.87
CA TYR A 349 13.88 -2.51 26.82
C TYR A 349 13.89 -1.89 28.22
N ASN A 350 14.09 -0.57 28.30
CA ASN A 350 14.04 0.17 29.56
C ASN A 350 12.63 0.07 30.17
N PRO A 351 12.49 -0.27 31.46
CA PRO A 351 11.17 -0.37 32.11
C PRO A 351 10.32 0.88 31.91
N LEU A 352 9.07 0.69 31.48
CA LEU A 352 8.10 1.78 31.31
C LEU A 352 7.43 2.13 32.64
N ALA A 353 7.03 3.39 32.80
CA ALA A 353 6.51 3.92 34.07
C ALA A 353 5.11 3.41 34.48
N GLY A 354 4.41 2.67 33.60
CA GLY A 354 3.05 2.16 33.84
C GLY A 354 1.94 3.20 33.79
N SER A 355 2.28 4.47 33.51
CA SER A 355 1.31 5.54 33.29
C SER A 355 1.87 6.65 32.40
N VAL A 356 0.97 7.44 31.78
CA VAL A 356 1.28 8.62 30.98
C VAL A 356 0.27 9.73 31.27
N THR A 357 0.68 10.99 31.26
CA THR A 357 -0.25 12.12 31.44
C THR A 357 -0.48 12.83 30.11
N ILE A 358 -1.75 12.95 29.68
CA ILE A 358 -2.17 13.83 28.60
C ILE A 358 -2.48 15.20 29.23
N PRO A 359 -1.75 16.28 28.91
CA PRO A 359 -1.95 17.60 29.52
C PRO A 359 -3.32 18.22 29.28
N ALA A 360 -3.69 19.23 30.07
CA ALA A 360 -4.83 20.09 29.76
C ALA A 360 -4.63 20.76 28.39
N GLY A 361 -5.69 20.84 27.60
CA GLY A 361 -5.68 21.34 26.22
C GLY A 361 -5.12 20.37 25.17
N ALA A 362 -4.44 19.30 25.57
CA ALA A 362 -3.88 18.30 24.66
C ALA A 362 -4.86 17.14 24.40
N THR A 363 -4.83 16.60 23.18
CA THR A 363 -5.63 15.41 22.82
C THR A 363 -4.79 14.13 22.81
N SER A 364 -3.47 14.22 22.97
CA SER A 364 -2.58 13.06 22.96
C SER A 364 -1.33 13.22 23.82
N ALA A 365 -0.69 12.09 24.13
CA ALA A 365 0.64 12.00 24.73
C ALA A 365 1.36 10.74 24.22
N THR A 366 2.69 10.70 24.33
CA THR A 366 3.50 9.57 23.86
C THR A 366 4.33 8.93 24.96
N VAL A 367 4.54 7.61 24.88
CA VAL A 367 5.51 6.86 25.69
C VAL A 367 6.50 6.19 24.75
N ASN A 368 7.79 6.41 24.99
CA ASN A 368 8.87 5.81 24.20
C ASN A 368 9.32 4.50 24.84
N LEU A 369 9.36 3.44 24.04
CA LEU A 369 10.03 2.20 24.36
C LEU A 369 11.47 2.28 23.84
N VAL A 370 12.42 2.41 24.77
CA VAL A 370 13.86 2.44 24.46
C VAL A 370 14.40 1.01 24.52
N PRO A 371 14.83 0.41 23.41
CA PRO A 371 15.38 -0.95 23.41
C PRO A 371 16.71 -1.02 24.19
N ILE A 372 16.98 -2.18 24.79
CA ILE A 372 18.29 -2.51 25.39
C ILE A 372 18.98 -3.51 24.47
N ALA A 373 20.22 -3.21 24.11
CA ALA A 373 21.04 -4.12 23.30
C ALA A 373 21.30 -5.41 24.08
N ASN A 374 20.74 -6.53 23.60
CA ASN A 374 20.93 -7.85 24.19
C ASN A 374 21.37 -8.85 23.11
N PRO A 375 22.68 -9.16 22.99
CA PRO A 375 23.21 -10.08 21.99
C PRO A 375 22.71 -11.53 22.13
N ALA A 376 22.18 -11.92 23.29
CA ALA A 376 21.61 -13.26 23.50
C ALA A 376 20.20 -13.41 22.89
N ASN A 377 19.57 -12.31 22.46
CA ASN A 377 18.29 -12.35 21.77
C ASN A 377 18.51 -12.65 20.28
N THR A 378 18.29 -13.91 19.91
CA THR A 378 18.37 -14.37 18.53
C THR A 378 17.07 -14.19 17.74
N ASN A 379 15.94 -13.95 18.43
CA ASN A 379 14.61 -13.83 17.84
C ASN A 379 13.95 -12.48 18.20
N ASN A 380 13.00 -12.06 17.35
CA ASN A 380 12.16 -10.89 17.60
C ASN A 380 11.32 -11.05 18.87
N ARG A 381 11.22 -9.96 19.65
CA ARG A 381 10.43 -9.90 20.89
C ARG A 381 9.35 -8.83 20.78
N THR A 382 8.23 -8.98 21.48
CA THR A 382 7.12 -8.00 21.45
C THR A 382 6.82 -7.48 22.84
N ALA A 383 6.63 -6.17 22.95
CA ALA A 383 6.06 -5.52 24.13
C ALA A 383 4.66 -5.00 23.76
N THR A 384 3.63 -5.53 24.41
CA THR A 384 2.24 -5.16 24.19
C THR A 384 1.75 -4.35 25.39
N LEU A 385 1.32 -3.13 25.13
CA LEU A 385 0.77 -2.22 26.12
C LEU A 385 -0.75 -2.31 26.10
N THR A 386 -1.35 -2.52 27.27
CA THR A 386 -2.81 -2.58 27.46
C THR A 386 -3.27 -1.52 28.45
N LEU A 387 -4.27 -0.72 28.09
CA LEU A 387 -4.84 0.32 28.94
C LEU A 387 -5.62 -0.31 30.10
N THR A 388 -5.46 0.24 31.31
CA THR A 388 -6.28 -0.15 32.46
C THR A 388 -7.35 0.91 32.73
N PRO A 389 -8.63 0.56 32.93
CA PRO A 389 -9.68 1.53 33.24
C PRO A 389 -9.46 2.16 34.63
N ASN A 390 -9.86 3.43 34.81
CA ASN A 390 -9.90 4.08 36.13
C ASN A 390 -11.11 5.04 36.25
N ASN A 391 -11.32 5.63 37.43
CA ASN A 391 -12.46 6.53 37.68
C ASN A 391 -12.36 7.91 36.97
N SER A 392 -11.27 8.17 36.23
CA SER A 392 -10.98 9.44 35.55
C SER A 392 -11.12 9.37 34.01
N TYR A 393 -11.05 8.19 33.39
CA TYR A 393 -11.34 7.95 31.97
C TYR A 393 -12.04 6.60 31.71
N GLY A 394 -12.77 6.53 30.59
CA GLY A 394 -13.15 5.26 29.97
C GLY A 394 -12.07 4.75 29.00
N VAL A 395 -11.99 3.44 28.80
CA VAL A 395 -11.13 2.86 27.75
C VAL A 395 -11.88 2.88 26.41
N GLY A 396 -11.24 3.40 25.37
CA GLY A 396 -11.78 3.49 24.01
C GLY A 396 -11.67 2.18 23.23
N VAL A 397 -12.11 2.20 21.96
CA VAL A 397 -12.23 1.01 21.10
C VAL A 397 -10.89 0.28 20.86
N ASN A 398 -9.77 1.00 20.91
CA ASN A 398 -8.42 0.44 20.81
C ASN A 398 -7.73 0.56 22.17
N ASP A 399 -7.77 -0.52 22.94
CA ASP A 399 -7.27 -0.61 24.32
C ASP A 399 -5.86 -1.20 24.43
N ARG A 400 -5.31 -1.69 23.32
CA ARG A 400 -4.01 -2.37 23.28
C ARG A 400 -3.20 -2.02 22.03
N ALA A 401 -1.88 -1.96 22.17
CA ALA A 401 -0.94 -1.73 21.08
C ALA A 401 0.37 -2.51 21.30
N GLY A 402 0.98 -3.02 20.24
CA GLY A 402 2.25 -3.77 20.32
C GLY A 402 3.41 -3.05 19.62
N VAL A 403 4.59 -3.09 20.23
CA VAL A 403 5.87 -2.73 19.61
C VAL A 403 6.75 -3.97 19.53
N THR A 404 7.26 -4.26 18.34
CA THR A 404 8.22 -5.37 18.12
C THR A 404 9.66 -4.87 18.21
N ILE A 405 10.47 -5.49 19.06
CA ILE A 405 11.92 -5.29 19.16
C ILE A 405 12.59 -6.38 18.31
N PHE A 406 13.19 -5.98 17.20
CA PHE A 406 13.88 -6.90 16.31
C PHE A 406 15.29 -7.21 16.83
N SER A 407 15.71 -8.48 16.75
CA SER A 407 17.12 -8.83 16.94
C SER A 407 17.94 -8.16 15.83
N SER A 408 18.97 -7.40 16.19
CA SER A 408 19.83 -6.71 15.22
C SER A 408 20.71 -7.75 14.50
N SER A 409 20.15 -8.33 13.46
CA SER A 409 20.89 -9.03 12.44
C SER A 409 21.71 -7.95 11.71
N GLY A 410 23.02 -7.79 11.95
CA GLY A 410 23.81 -6.68 11.38
C GLY A 410 23.85 -6.62 9.83
N SER A 411 25.01 -6.80 9.17
CA SER A 411 25.00 -6.82 7.69
C SER A 411 24.61 -8.20 7.17
N LEU A 412 23.51 -8.27 6.40
CA LEU A 412 23.07 -9.49 5.73
C LEU A 412 23.88 -9.70 4.44
N TYR A 413 24.40 -10.90 4.26
CA TYR A 413 24.97 -11.38 3.02
C TYR A 413 24.21 -12.62 2.59
N VAL A 414 23.87 -12.71 1.31
CA VAL A 414 23.08 -13.79 0.74
C VAL A 414 23.85 -14.42 -0.41
N SER A 415 23.75 -15.73 -0.52
CA SER A 415 24.26 -16.53 -1.62
C SER A 415 23.12 -17.39 -2.17
N ASN A 416 22.93 -17.37 -3.49
CA ASN A 416 22.10 -18.37 -4.17
C ASN A 416 23.01 -19.51 -4.59
N LEU A 417 22.70 -20.71 -4.17
CA LEU A 417 23.54 -21.88 -4.40
C LEU A 417 23.09 -22.56 -5.69
N ARG A 418 24.06 -22.81 -6.59
CA ARG A 418 23.85 -23.52 -7.84
C ARG A 418 24.83 -24.66 -7.96
N ALA A 419 24.48 -25.64 -8.79
CA ALA A 419 25.40 -26.71 -9.15
C ALA A 419 26.71 -26.11 -9.67
N ALA A 420 27.83 -26.56 -9.11
CA ALA A 420 29.15 -26.10 -9.50
C ALA A 420 29.42 -26.46 -10.98
N PRO A 421 30.32 -25.74 -11.69
CA PRO A 421 30.56 -25.98 -13.13
C PRO A 421 30.98 -27.42 -13.49
N ASN A 422 31.58 -28.14 -12.55
CA ASN A 422 31.97 -29.55 -12.63
C ASN A 422 30.82 -30.52 -12.30
N ALA A 423 29.70 -30.04 -11.75
CA ALA A 423 28.53 -30.82 -11.35
C ALA A 423 27.34 -30.63 -12.31
N THR A 424 27.59 -30.65 -13.62
CA THR A 424 26.61 -30.31 -14.66
C THR A 424 25.35 -31.19 -14.70
N ALA A 425 25.38 -32.37 -14.09
CA ALA A 425 24.22 -33.28 -13.98
C ALA A 425 23.43 -33.09 -12.67
N SER A 426 23.93 -32.29 -11.73
CA SER A 426 23.25 -32.05 -10.47
C SER A 426 22.01 -31.16 -10.68
N THR A 427 20.93 -31.51 -9.99
CA THR A 427 19.72 -30.69 -9.89
C THR A 427 19.64 -29.97 -8.54
N ALA A 428 20.74 -29.99 -7.78
CA ALA A 428 20.82 -29.37 -6.48
C ALA A 428 20.66 -27.85 -6.58
N TYR A 429 19.99 -27.29 -5.57
CA TYR A 429 19.80 -25.86 -5.42
C TYR A 429 19.73 -25.51 -3.94
N GLY A 430 19.96 -24.25 -3.61
CA GLY A 430 19.85 -23.79 -2.25
C GLY A 430 20.04 -22.29 -2.09
N THR A 431 20.01 -21.84 -0.85
CA THR A 431 20.38 -20.49 -0.44
C THR A 431 21.25 -20.57 0.81
N ALA A 432 22.13 -19.61 0.97
CA ALA A 432 22.87 -19.43 2.21
C ALA A 432 22.84 -17.97 2.63
N THR A 433 22.94 -17.73 3.93
CA THR A 433 23.11 -16.38 4.48
C THR A 433 24.26 -16.32 5.46
N VAL A 434 24.92 -15.17 5.49
CA VAL A 434 25.82 -14.76 6.58
C VAL A 434 25.26 -13.47 7.15
N GLN A 435 24.95 -13.49 8.43
CA GLN A 435 24.47 -12.35 9.17
C GLN A 435 25.58 -11.84 10.09
N LEU A 436 26.35 -10.86 9.61
CA LEU A 436 27.46 -10.26 10.35
C LEU A 436 26.93 -9.38 11.47
N SER A 437 27.40 -9.57 12.70
CA SER A 437 27.06 -8.71 13.85
C SER A 437 27.48 -7.25 13.64
N PRO A 438 26.76 -6.26 14.21
CA PRO A 438 27.09 -4.84 14.04
C PRO A 438 28.49 -4.45 14.52
N ASP A 439 29.01 -5.10 15.57
CA ASP A 439 30.36 -4.91 16.10
C ASP A 439 31.41 -5.78 15.39
N GLU A 440 30.98 -6.50 14.34
CA GLU A 440 31.78 -7.40 13.51
C GLU A 440 32.47 -8.50 14.30
N SER A 441 31.92 -8.82 15.48
CA SER A 441 32.57 -9.72 16.41
C SER A 441 32.37 -11.20 16.06
N PHE A 442 31.20 -11.52 15.51
CA PHE A 442 30.79 -12.83 15.00
C PHE A 442 29.80 -12.69 13.83
N ALA A 443 29.46 -13.79 13.18
CA ALA A 443 28.35 -13.87 12.23
C ALA A 443 27.56 -15.17 12.41
N PHE A 444 26.27 -15.16 12.05
CA PHE A 444 25.49 -16.39 11.92
C PHE A 444 25.42 -16.83 10.47
N VAL A 445 25.74 -18.09 10.22
CA VAL A 445 25.70 -18.72 8.91
C VAL A 445 24.51 -19.66 8.85
N ASN A 446 23.70 -19.51 7.81
CA ASN A 446 22.63 -20.43 7.49
C ASN A 446 22.83 -21.00 6.08
N VAL A 447 22.48 -22.26 5.89
CA VAL A 447 22.53 -22.92 4.58
C VAL A 447 21.31 -23.81 4.44
N GLY A 448 20.48 -23.53 3.45
CA GLY A 448 19.39 -24.39 3.03
C GLY A 448 19.63 -24.92 1.62
N PHE A 449 19.45 -26.21 1.38
CA PHE A 449 19.63 -26.81 0.06
C PHE A 449 18.79 -28.08 -0.12
N SER A 450 18.62 -28.53 -1.36
CA SER A 450 17.87 -29.73 -1.71
C SER A 450 18.44 -30.38 -2.96
N ASN A 451 18.05 -31.64 -3.21
CA ASN A 451 18.37 -32.41 -4.42
C ASN A 451 19.86 -32.64 -4.68
N LEU A 452 20.67 -32.85 -3.64
CA LEU A 452 22.03 -33.36 -3.83
C LEU A 452 21.98 -34.71 -4.56
N SER A 453 22.87 -34.88 -5.54
CA SER A 453 23.00 -36.06 -6.39
C SER A 453 23.56 -37.28 -5.67
N SER A 454 24.24 -37.06 -4.54
CA SER A 454 24.80 -38.09 -3.68
C SER A 454 24.92 -37.56 -2.24
N PRO A 455 25.18 -38.43 -1.24
CA PRO A 455 25.33 -38.00 0.15
C PRO A 455 26.40 -36.91 0.32
N GLU A 456 26.08 -35.93 1.14
CA GLU A 456 27.00 -34.87 1.57
C GLU A 456 28.20 -35.46 2.32
N VAL A 457 29.38 -34.91 2.05
CA VAL A 457 30.63 -35.26 2.74
C VAL A 457 31.12 -34.07 3.58
N VAL A 458 31.11 -32.85 3.02
CA VAL A 458 31.57 -31.63 3.70
C VAL A 458 30.73 -30.43 3.30
N ALA A 459 30.39 -29.57 4.26
CA ALA A 459 29.92 -28.21 4.03
C ALA A 459 30.91 -27.21 4.65
N HIS A 460 31.27 -26.16 3.92
CA HIS A 460 32.27 -25.19 4.39
C HIS A 460 32.14 -23.81 3.73
N LEU A 461 32.79 -22.82 4.35
CA LEU A 461 33.09 -21.53 3.75
C LEU A 461 34.53 -21.50 3.27
N ALA A 462 34.76 -20.86 2.13
CA ALA A 462 36.08 -20.70 1.52
C ALA A 462 36.34 -19.27 1.03
N ILE A 463 37.61 -18.88 1.00
CA ILE A 463 38.12 -17.66 0.34
C ILE A 463 39.10 -18.10 -0.74
N ASP A 464 38.78 -17.83 -2.00
CA ASP A 464 39.61 -18.21 -3.17
C ASP A 464 40.06 -19.69 -3.17
N GLY A 465 39.20 -20.58 -2.66
CA GLY A 465 39.45 -22.02 -2.54
C GLY A 465 40.07 -22.46 -1.21
N ASP A 466 40.56 -21.55 -0.38
CA ASP A 466 41.06 -21.87 0.96
C ASP A 466 39.91 -22.04 1.95
N TYR A 467 39.89 -23.15 2.68
CA TYR A 467 38.89 -23.42 3.72
C TYR A 467 39.06 -22.47 4.90
N VAL A 468 37.99 -21.77 5.29
CA VAL A 468 38.03 -20.79 6.39
C VAL A 468 37.04 -21.03 7.52
N PHE A 469 35.98 -21.81 7.29
CA PHE A 469 35.01 -22.18 8.33
C PHE A 469 34.28 -23.47 7.98
N ASN A 470 34.24 -24.43 8.90
CA ASN A 470 33.50 -25.68 8.72
C ASN A 470 32.05 -25.51 9.15
N LEU A 471 31.13 -26.07 8.37
CA LEU A 471 29.70 -26.08 8.66
C LEU A 471 29.25 -27.49 9.06
N PRO A 472 28.22 -27.62 9.92
CA PRO A 472 27.57 -28.90 10.18
C PRO A 472 27.02 -29.51 8.88
N GLN A 473 27.00 -30.85 8.80
CA GLN A 473 26.35 -31.53 7.68
C GLN A 473 24.82 -31.35 7.71
N GLY A 474 24.22 -31.29 6.52
CA GLY A 474 22.79 -31.09 6.32
C GLY A 474 22.40 -29.61 6.27
N GLN A 475 21.12 -29.32 6.51
CA GLN A 475 20.64 -27.94 6.59
C GLN A 475 21.26 -27.26 7.81
N VAL A 476 21.85 -26.08 7.61
CA VAL A 476 22.52 -25.33 8.67
C VAL A 476 21.65 -24.16 9.09
N THR A 477 21.38 -24.06 10.39
CA THR A 477 20.68 -22.91 10.98
C THR A 477 21.52 -22.33 12.11
N ASN A 478 21.80 -21.02 12.04
CA ASN A 478 22.51 -20.24 13.05
C ASN A 478 23.89 -20.81 13.46
N ALA A 479 24.67 -21.33 12.51
CA ALA A 479 26.05 -21.70 12.79
C ALA A 479 26.87 -20.42 13.08
N MET A 480 27.41 -20.29 14.29
CA MET A 480 28.17 -19.10 14.69
C MET A 480 29.60 -19.15 14.17
N TRP A 481 29.99 -18.14 13.39
CA TRP A 481 31.35 -17.90 12.95
C TRP A 481 31.95 -16.75 13.75
N ASP A 482 32.90 -17.03 14.64
CA ASP A 482 33.56 -16.07 15.53
C ASP A 482 34.77 -15.34 14.88
N PHE A 483 35.02 -15.63 13.60
CA PHE A 483 36.17 -15.14 12.83
C PHE A 483 37.53 -15.42 13.50
N ALA A 484 37.68 -16.57 14.17
CA ALA A 484 38.99 -17.04 14.61
C ALA A 484 39.99 -17.08 13.43
N PRO A 485 41.26 -16.68 13.62
CA PRO A 485 42.26 -16.75 12.54
C PRO A 485 42.46 -18.19 12.03
N VAL A 486 42.49 -18.37 10.71
CA VAL A 486 42.67 -19.68 10.05
C VAL A 486 43.67 -19.54 8.91
N GLY A 487 44.66 -20.44 8.87
CA GLY A 487 45.72 -20.40 7.85
C GLY A 487 46.47 -19.07 7.86
N THR A 488 46.46 -18.38 6.72
CA THR A 488 47.06 -17.04 6.54
C THR A 488 46.09 -15.89 6.81
N TYR A 489 44.80 -16.18 7.04
CA TYR A 489 43.77 -15.17 7.21
C TYR A 489 43.63 -14.76 8.67
N SER A 490 43.95 -13.50 8.97
CA SER A 490 43.59 -12.87 10.25
C SER A 490 42.09 -12.61 10.33
N ARG A 491 41.57 -12.38 11.55
CA ARG A 491 40.17 -11.96 11.78
C ARG A 491 39.75 -10.79 10.88
N ALA A 492 40.59 -9.76 10.80
CA ALA A 492 40.34 -8.58 9.97
C ALA A 492 40.31 -8.95 8.47
N ALA A 493 41.16 -9.89 8.03
CA ALA A 493 41.19 -10.35 6.64
C ALA A 493 39.93 -11.16 6.29
N LEU A 494 39.42 -12.01 7.20
CA LEU A 494 38.18 -12.76 7.00
C LEU A 494 36.98 -11.83 6.83
N ILE A 495 36.84 -10.83 7.71
CA ILE A 495 35.76 -9.84 7.65
C ILE A 495 35.87 -8.98 6.37
N ALA A 496 37.10 -8.56 6.01
CA ALA A 496 37.33 -7.81 4.78
C ALA A 496 36.98 -8.63 3.53
N ALA A 497 37.30 -9.92 3.51
CA ALA A 497 36.93 -10.82 2.41
C ALA A 497 35.42 -11.00 2.28
N LEU A 498 34.70 -11.16 3.40
CA LEU A 498 33.23 -11.23 3.39
C LEU A 498 32.63 -9.94 2.80
N LYS A 499 33.08 -8.77 3.30
CA LYS A 499 32.63 -7.47 2.79
C LYS A 499 32.95 -7.26 1.31
N ALA A 500 34.10 -7.77 0.85
CA ALA A 500 34.52 -7.68 -0.55
C ALA A 500 33.85 -8.70 -1.48
N GLY A 501 32.96 -9.57 -0.97
CA GLY A 501 32.29 -10.61 -1.74
C GLY A 501 33.19 -11.77 -2.17
N ARG A 502 34.29 -12.03 -1.43
CA ARG A 502 35.27 -13.09 -1.72
C ARG A 502 35.02 -14.39 -0.94
N VAL A 503 34.05 -14.40 -0.02
CA VAL A 503 33.67 -15.60 0.72
C VAL A 503 32.61 -16.35 -0.09
N ALA A 504 32.82 -17.64 -0.30
CA ALA A 504 31.86 -18.56 -0.90
C ALA A 504 31.51 -19.70 0.07
N VAL A 505 30.34 -20.29 -0.11
CA VAL A 505 29.96 -21.56 0.52
C VAL A 505 30.04 -22.68 -0.52
N SER A 506 30.48 -23.85 -0.11
CA SER A 506 30.49 -25.08 -0.91
C SER A 506 29.93 -26.26 -0.11
N ILE A 507 29.13 -27.09 -0.79
CA ILE A 507 28.62 -28.37 -0.32
C ILE A 507 29.21 -29.45 -1.23
N ASP A 508 30.05 -30.28 -0.65
CA ASP A 508 30.79 -31.34 -1.32
C ASP A 508 30.08 -32.66 -1.07
N THR A 509 29.93 -33.48 -2.11
CA THR A 509 29.22 -34.77 -2.03
C THR A 509 30.11 -35.90 -2.50
N ALA A 510 29.70 -37.15 -2.24
CA ALA A 510 30.49 -38.32 -2.61
C ALA A 510 30.78 -38.39 -4.12
N LEU A 511 29.86 -37.92 -4.97
CA LEU A 511 30.01 -37.86 -6.43
C LEU A 511 30.81 -36.62 -6.88
N TYR A 512 30.75 -35.53 -6.13
CA TYR A 512 31.44 -34.27 -6.43
C TYR A 512 32.25 -33.79 -5.20
N PRO A 513 33.43 -34.40 -4.95
CA PRO A 513 34.21 -34.15 -3.74
C PRO A 513 34.90 -32.79 -3.71
N THR A 514 34.83 -32.02 -4.80
CA THR A 514 35.36 -30.65 -4.91
C THR A 514 34.21 -29.64 -5.10
N GLY A 515 33.06 -29.90 -4.49
CA GLY A 515 31.85 -29.09 -4.58
C GLY A 515 30.85 -29.63 -5.60
N GLU A 516 29.68 -30.04 -5.11
CA GLU A 516 28.48 -30.22 -5.93
C GLU A 516 27.72 -28.90 -6.07
N LEU A 517 27.57 -28.18 -4.96
CA LEU A 517 26.74 -26.99 -4.87
C LEU A 517 27.55 -25.85 -4.25
N ALA A 518 27.64 -24.70 -4.91
CA ALA A 518 28.44 -23.58 -4.43
C ALA A 518 27.79 -22.22 -4.72
N GLY A 519 28.24 -21.18 -4.02
CA GLY A 519 27.86 -19.79 -4.30
C GLY A 519 28.58 -18.76 -3.44
N GLY A 520 28.90 -17.61 -4.04
CA GLY A 520 29.52 -16.46 -3.37
C GLY A 520 28.52 -15.61 -2.58
N PHE A 521 28.95 -15.08 -1.44
CA PHE A 521 28.14 -14.18 -0.62
C PHE A 521 28.18 -12.75 -1.13
N VAL A 522 27.01 -12.14 -1.26
CA VAL A 522 26.85 -10.75 -1.66
C VAL A 522 26.02 -10.02 -0.61
N ARG A 523 26.43 -8.80 -0.26
CA ARG A 523 25.68 -7.96 0.67
C ARG A 523 24.27 -7.72 0.14
N ASN A 524 23.27 -7.90 0.99
CA ASN A 524 21.88 -7.73 0.63
C ASN A 524 21.12 -6.98 1.73
N SER A 525 19.88 -6.61 1.43
CA SER A 525 18.96 -5.98 2.36
C SER A 525 17.67 -6.79 2.41
N GLY A 526 17.20 -7.07 3.61
CA GLY A 526 15.95 -7.78 3.83
C GLY A 526 15.37 -7.48 5.19
N THR A 527 14.06 -7.64 5.30
CA THR A 527 13.34 -7.45 6.57
C THR A 527 12.26 -8.51 6.71
N ALA A 528 11.96 -8.90 7.96
CA ALA A 528 10.83 -9.79 8.25
C ALA A 528 9.48 -9.06 8.18
N ALA A 529 9.47 -7.78 8.55
CA ALA A 529 8.31 -6.89 8.43
C ALA A 529 8.62 -5.75 7.45
N PHE A 530 7.68 -5.49 6.55
CA PHE A 530 7.80 -4.39 5.59
C PHE A 530 7.38 -3.07 6.22
N ASN A 531 8.27 -2.07 6.17
CA ASN A 531 7.97 -0.69 6.49
C ASN A 531 8.08 0.14 5.20
N PRO A 532 7.00 0.80 4.75
CA PRO A 532 7.04 1.64 3.55
C PRO A 532 8.16 2.70 3.63
N PRO A 533 9.01 2.82 2.60
CA PRO A 533 9.99 3.89 2.53
C PRO A 533 9.31 5.27 2.59
N PRO A 534 9.93 6.28 3.24
CA PRO A 534 9.37 7.62 3.27
C PRO A 534 9.25 8.20 1.84
N PRO A 535 8.27 9.09 1.59
CA PRO A 535 8.16 9.75 0.29
C PRO A 535 9.41 10.59 0.01
N PRO A 536 9.87 10.66 -1.25
CA PRO A 536 11.02 11.48 -1.60
C PRO A 536 10.69 12.98 -1.46
N PRO A 537 11.69 13.86 -1.38
CA PRO A 537 11.48 15.29 -1.48
C PRO A 537 10.74 15.67 -2.77
N ALA A 538 9.93 16.74 -2.72
CA ALA A 538 9.28 17.26 -3.91
C ALA A 538 10.32 17.73 -4.95
N LEU A 539 10.08 17.40 -6.22
CA LEU A 539 10.92 17.80 -7.35
C LEU A 539 10.08 18.48 -8.41
N ASP A 540 10.49 19.68 -8.82
CA ASP A 540 9.85 20.44 -9.90
C ASP A 540 10.26 19.87 -11.26
N LEU A 541 9.35 19.16 -11.92
CA LEU A 541 9.54 18.59 -13.25
C LEU A 541 9.21 19.57 -14.38
N SER A 542 8.79 20.81 -14.09
CA SER A 542 8.47 21.82 -15.10
C SER A 542 9.71 22.54 -15.63
N ARG A 543 10.79 22.60 -14.85
CA ARG A 543 12.07 23.19 -15.25
C ARG A 543 12.96 22.14 -15.88
N ILE A 544 13.11 22.19 -17.20
CA ILE A 544 13.89 21.22 -17.96
C ILE A 544 15.08 21.92 -18.60
N SER A 545 16.28 21.64 -18.11
CA SER A 545 17.52 22.11 -18.75
C SER A 545 17.91 21.21 -19.93
N ALA A 546 18.83 21.69 -20.78
CA ALA A 546 19.41 20.84 -21.83
C ALA A 546 20.09 19.58 -21.25
N GLN A 547 20.72 19.69 -20.08
CA GLN A 547 21.36 18.58 -19.39
C GLN A 547 20.33 17.54 -18.94
N ASP A 548 19.21 18.00 -18.36
CA ASP A 548 18.11 17.13 -17.95
C ASP A 548 17.49 16.40 -19.13
N SER A 549 17.38 17.07 -20.27
CA SER A 549 16.90 16.49 -21.51
C SER A 549 17.84 15.44 -22.09
N ALA A 550 19.14 15.72 -22.19
CA ALA A 550 20.12 14.76 -22.67
C ALA A 550 20.14 13.50 -21.79
N ARG A 551 20.07 13.68 -20.46
CA ARG A 551 19.97 12.60 -19.48
C ARG A 551 18.71 11.77 -19.65
N PHE A 552 17.55 12.44 -19.77
CA PHE A 552 16.27 11.78 -20.03
C PHE A 552 16.31 10.92 -21.29
N LEU A 553 16.76 11.51 -22.40
CA LEU A 553 16.76 10.84 -23.69
C LEU A 553 17.76 9.68 -23.71
N THR A 554 18.91 9.80 -23.04
CA THR A 554 19.84 8.66 -22.89
C THR A 554 19.17 7.45 -22.24
N GLN A 555 18.27 7.67 -21.28
CA GLN A 555 17.54 6.61 -20.58
C GLN A 555 16.31 6.13 -21.38
N ALA A 556 15.64 7.04 -22.09
CA ALA A 556 14.37 6.81 -22.77
C ALA A 556 14.50 6.39 -24.25
N THR A 557 15.66 6.53 -24.88
CA THR A 557 15.89 6.23 -26.31
C THR A 557 17.18 5.41 -26.50
N PHE A 558 17.53 5.13 -27.76
CA PHE A 558 18.84 4.56 -28.13
C PHE A 558 19.97 5.61 -28.22
N GLY A 559 19.73 6.84 -27.73
CA GLY A 559 20.68 7.94 -27.81
C GLY A 559 19.99 9.27 -28.05
N SER A 560 20.52 10.31 -27.41
CA SER A 560 20.02 11.67 -27.57
C SER A 560 20.45 12.28 -28.90
N THR A 561 19.63 13.19 -29.43
CA THR A 561 19.92 14.02 -30.61
C THR A 561 19.70 15.48 -30.22
N ASN A 562 20.33 16.41 -30.93
CA ASN A 562 20.12 17.84 -30.69
C ASN A 562 18.63 18.21 -30.80
N ASP A 563 17.95 17.77 -31.85
CA ASP A 563 16.51 17.98 -32.05
C ASP A 563 15.67 17.37 -30.93
N GLY A 564 16.04 16.18 -30.45
CA GLY A 564 15.36 15.54 -29.32
C GLY A 564 15.47 16.37 -28.04
N ILE A 565 16.67 16.92 -27.75
CA ILE A 565 16.91 17.77 -26.59
C ILE A 565 16.04 19.03 -26.68
N TYR A 566 16.04 19.72 -27.83
CA TYR A 566 15.22 20.92 -28.03
C TYR A 566 13.72 20.61 -27.93
N ALA A 567 13.26 19.53 -28.56
CA ALA A 567 11.87 19.11 -28.52
C ALA A 567 11.40 18.81 -27.09
N LEU A 568 12.24 18.15 -26.26
CA LEU A 568 11.87 17.84 -24.89
C LEU A 568 11.77 19.09 -24.01
N ILE A 569 12.70 20.05 -24.16
CA ILE A 569 12.63 21.33 -23.43
C ILE A 569 11.32 22.06 -23.73
N GLN A 570 10.89 22.07 -25.00
CA GLN A 570 9.68 22.76 -25.42
C GLN A 570 8.39 22.05 -24.98
N LYS A 571 8.36 20.71 -25.04
CA LYS A 571 7.14 19.92 -24.78
C LYS A 571 6.94 19.58 -23.31
N GLY A 572 8.02 19.37 -22.56
CA GLY A 572 7.96 18.77 -21.24
C GLY A 572 7.91 17.23 -21.28
N TYR A 573 8.28 16.59 -20.17
CA TYR A 573 8.33 15.11 -20.07
C TYR A 573 6.98 14.46 -20.37
N GLY A 574 5.89 14.97 -19.78
CA GLY A 574 4.57 14.36 -19.89
C GLY A 574 4.03 14.34 -21.33
N ALA A 575 4.14 15.47 -22.04
CA ALA A 575 3.68 15.57 -23.43
C ALA A 575 4.55 14.74 -24.38
N TRP A 576 5.87 14.75 -24.20
CA TRP A 576 6.78 13.93 -24.99
C TRP A 576 6.52 12.43 -24.80
N LEU A 577 6.30 11.98 -23.55
CA LEU A 577 5.96 10.58 -23.26
C LEU A 577 4.63 10.18 -23.90
N ASN A 578 3.60 11.03 -23.81
CA ASN A 578 2.31 10.79 -24.45
C ASN A 578 2.46 10.60 -25.98
N GLU A 579 3.22 11.49 -26.63
CA GLU A 579 3.45 11.43 -28.07
C GLU A 579 4.19 10.16 -28.46
N GLN A 580 5.29 9.83 -27.77
CA GLN A 580 6.05 8.61 -28.04
C GLN A 580 5.24 7.33 -27.81
N MET A 581 4.39 7.31 -26.79
CA MET A 581 3.50 6.17 -26.52
C MET A 581 2.39 6.01 -27.57
N ALA A 582 1.96 7.11 -28.19
CA ALA A 582 0.93 7.14 -29.23
C ALA A 582 1.44 6.79 -30.63
N LEU A 583 2.75 6.87 -30.88
CA LEU A 583 3.32 6.54 -32.19
C LEU A 583 3.02 5.07 -32.57
N PRO A 584 2.65 4.81 -33.84
CA PRO A 584 2.50 3.46 -34.36
C PRO A 584 3.79 2.63 -34.18
N PRO A 585 3.68 1.33 -33.86
CA PRO A 585 4.84 0.49 -33.64
C PRO A 585 5.61 0.23 -34.94
N SER A 586 6.93 0.46 -34.93
CA SER A 586 7.82 -0.01 -35.97
C SER A 586 8.17 -1.48 -35.74
N LEU A 587 7.62 -2.40 -36.55
CA LEU A 587 7.73 -3.84 -36.35
C LEU A 587 9.00 -4.43 -37.00
N HIS A 588 9.75 -5.21 -36.23
CA HIS A 588 11.02 -5.85 -36.62
C HIS A 588 10.80 -7.01 -37.60
N ARG A 589 9.72 -7.78 -37.50
CA ARG A 589 9.42 -8.83 -38.50
C ARG A 589 9.20 -8.20 -39.88
N ALA A 590 8.38 -7.16 -39.96
CA ALA A 590 8.10 -6.46 -41.20
C ALA A 590 9.39 -5.86 -41.79
N ALA A 591 10.21 -5.21 -40.96
CA ALA A 591 11.49 -4.65 -41.39
C ALA A 591 12.50 -5.72 -41.85
N THR A 592 12.55 -6.87 -41.17
CA THR A 592 13.43 -8.00 -41.54
C THR A 592 13.03 -8.58 -42.89
N MET A 593 11.73 -8.78 -43.12
CA MET A 593 11.23 -9.30 -44.39
C MET A 593 11.40 -8.30 -45.53
N ALA A 594 11.26 -7.00 -45.26
CA ALA A 594 11.55 -5.95 -46.24
C ALA A 594 13.05 -5.90 -46.62
N ASP A 595 13.96 -5.98 -45.64
CA ASP A 595 15.41 -6.05 -45.94
C ASP A 595 15.76 -7.30 -46.74
N PHE A 596 15.16 -8.45 -46.40
CA PHE A 596 15.35 -9.70 -47.11
C PHE A 596 14.85 -9.63 -48.56
N ALA A 597 13.63 -9.11 -48.79
CA ALA A 597 13.10 -8.95 -50.13
C ALA A 597 13.99 -8.05 -51.01
N ALA A 598 14.57 -6.99 -50.43
CA ALA A 598 15.46 -6.08 -51.13
C ALA A 598 16.89 -6.63 -51.32
N ASN A 599 17.33 -7.59 -50.52
CA ASN A 599 18.71 -8.08 -50.48
C ASN A 599 18.82 -9.61 -50.45
N ALA A 600 17.90 -10.34 -51.09
CA ALA A 600 17.77 -11.80 -50.94
C ALA A 600 19.00 -12.61 -51.40
N THR A 601 19.92 -11.98 -52.14
CA THR A 601 21.20 -12.56 -52.57
C THR A 601 22.33 -12.33 -51.57
N ALA A 602 22.14 -11.45 -50.57
CA ALA A 602 23.14 -11.03 -49.58
C ALA A 602 23.13 -11.91 -48.31
N GLY A 603 23.14 -13.24 -48.51
CA GLY A 603 23.00 -14.22 -47.44
C GLY A 603 21.54 -14.57 -47.15
N GLY A 604 21.32 -15.59 -46.30
CA GLY A 604 20.00 -16.13 -46.01
C GLY A 604 20.07 -17.55 -45.49
N GLN A 605 18.91 -18.17 -45.28
CA GLN A 605 18.78 -19.57 -44.84
C GLN A 605 17.95 -20.38 -45.84
N GLY A 606 18.03 -21.72 -45.74
CA GLY A 606 17.27 -22.69 -46.55
C GLY A 606 17.79 -22.89 -47.98
N THR A 607 16.91 -23.32 -48.90
CA THR A 607 17.33 -23.73 -50.25
C THR A 607 17.73 -22.51 -51.06
N ARG A 608 19.02 -22.41 -51.38
CA ARG A 608 19.50 -21.36 -52.29
C ARG A 608 19.10 -21.69 -53.72
N ASN A 609 18.35 -20.79 -54.35
CA ASN A 609 17.99 -20.92 -55.75
C ASN A 609 19.26 -20.92 -56.63
N PRO A 610 19.49 -21.95 -57.45
CA PRO A 610 20.73 -22.08 -58.21
C PRO A 610 20.88 -21.05 -59.33
N ILE A 611 19.79 -20.40 -59.76
CA ILE A 611 19.77 -19.41 -60.85
C ILE A 611 19.88 -17.99 -60.28
N THR A 612 18.97 -17.63 -59.37
CA THR A 612 18.92 -16.25 -58.83
C THR A 612 19.90 -16.03 -57.69
N LEU A 613 20.50 -17.11 -57.16
CA LEU A 613 21.36 -17.11 -55.97
C LEU A 613 20.67 -16.62 -54.69
N ALA A 614 19.34 -16.46 -54.73
CA ALA A 614 18.52 -16.01 -53.61
C ALA A 614 18.21 -17.15 -52.65
N TYR A 615 18.07 -16.83 -51.37
CA TYR A 615 17.64 -17.77 -50.34
C TYR A 615 16.11 -17.79 -50.22
N ASP A 616 15.55 -18.83 -49.60
CA ASP A 616 14.11 -18.94 -49.37
C ASP A 616 13.66 -18.26 -48.06
N ARG A 617 14.59 -17.98 -47.13
CA ARG A 617 14.32 -17.39 -45.81
C ARG A 617 15.37 -16.34 -45.38
N PRO A 618 14.99 -15.36 -44.55
CA PRO A 618 15.93 -14.40 -44.01
C PRO A 618 16.96 -15.07 -43.07
N GLY A 619 18.23 -14.71 -43.26
CA GLY A 619 19.33 -15.02 -42.34
C GLY A 619 19.57 -13.91 -41.30
N GLY A 620 20.47 -14.17 -40.34
CA GLY A 620 20.69 -13.28 -39.19
C GLY A 620 21.14 -11.86 -39.57
N ALA A 621 21.84 -11.71 -40.71
CA ALA A 621 22.24 -10.40 -41.22
C ALA A 621 21.04 -9.48 -41.52
N HIS A 622 19.93 -10.02 -42.03
CA HIS A 622 18.73 -9.22 -42.33
C HIS A 622 18.03 -8.74 -41.06
N ARG A 623 17.91 -9.62 -40.06
CA ARG A 623 17.34 -9.25 -38.76
C ARG A 623 18.20 -8.21 -38.04
N GLN A 624 19.52 -8.40 -38.04
CA GLN A 624 20.44 -7.42 -37.44
C GLN A 624 20.35 -6.07 -38.17
N ALA A 625 20.34 -6.07 -39.51
CA ALA A 625 20.19 -4.83 -40.28
C ALA A 625 18.86 -4.11 -39.99
N ALA A 626 17.76 -4.85 -39.87
CA ALA A 626 16.47 -4.31 -39.47
C ALA A 626 16.50 -3.73 -38.05
N TRP A 627 17.08 -4.46 -37.08
CA TRP A 627 17.18 -4.01 -35.69
C TRP A 627 18.00 -2.72 -35.59
N TRP A 628 19.18 -2.66 -36.20
CA TRP A 628 20.02 -1.46 -36.21
C TRP A 628 19.32 -0.27 -36.87
N LYS A 629 18.67 -0.50 -38.02
CA LYS A 629 17.92 0.55 -38.70
C LYS A 629 16.81 1.12 -37.82
N LEU A 630 16.02 0.28 -37.15
CA LEU A 630 14.94 0.74 -36.28
C LEU A 630 15.46 1.39 -34.99
N ALA A 631 16.51 0.84 -34.38
CA ALA A 631 17.15 1.45 -33.21
C ALA A 631 17.69 2.85 -33.53
N VAL A 632 18.34 3.01 -34.70
CA VAL A 632 18.97 4.29 -35.09
C VAL A 632 17.97 5.28 -35.70
N THR A 633 17.01 4.85 -36.50
CA THR A 633 16.17 5.77 -37.31
C THR A 633 14.68 5.71 -37.00
N GLY A 634 14.22 4.72 -36.23
CA GLY A 634 12.79 4.56 -35.90
C GLY A 634 12.23 5.76 -35.13
N PRO A 635 11.01 6.24 -35.43
CA PRO A 635 10.42 7.39 -34.76
C PRO A 635 9.91 7.08 -33.33
N ASP A 636 9.51 5.83 -33.07
CA ASP A 636 8.96 5.31 -31.82
C ASP A 636 10.05 4.89 -30.82
N GLN A 637 11.05 5.77 -30.61
CA GLN A 637 12.27 5.48 -29.85
C GLN A 637 12.03 4.95 -28.44
N LEU A 638 11.04 5.48 -27.71
CA LEU A 638 10.70 4.98 -26.38
C LEU A 638 10.23 3.52 -26.43
N ARG A 639 9.37 3.20 -27.40
CA ARG A 639 8.82 1.85 -27.59
C ARG A 639 9.95 0.86 -27.87
N GLN A 640 10.87 1.22 -28.77
CA GLN A 640 12.01 0.38 -29.13
C GLN A 640 12.96 0.19 -27.94
N ARG A 641 13.19 1.24 -27.15
CA ARG A 641 14.06 1.17 -25.97
C ARG A 641 13.49 0.29 -24.86
N VAL A 642 12.17 0.35 -24.64
CA VAL A 642 11.45 -0.51 -23.70
C VAL A 642 11.39 -1.95 -24.22
N ALA A 643 11.16 -2.16 -25.52
CA ALA A 643 11.17 -3.48 -26.12
C ALA A 643 12.53 -4.18 -25.96
N PHE A 644 13.62 -3.42 -26.12
CA PHE A 644 14.97 -3.94 -25.85
C PHE A 644 15.16 -4.31 -24.38
N ALA A 645 14.69 -3.48 -23.44
CA ALA A 645 14.72 -3.80 -22.01
C ALA A 645 13.92 -5.08 -21.69
N LEU A 646 12.73 -5.24 -22.25
CA LEU A 646 11.91 -6.45 -22.07
C LEU A 646 12.56 -7.69 -22.68
N SER A 647 13.20 -7.57 -23.86
CA SER A 647 13.93 -8.69 -24.49
C SER A 647 15.15 -9.17 -23.67
N GLN A 648 15.64 -8.33 -22.76
CA GLN A 648 16.71 -8.63 -21.83
C GLN A 648 16.22 -9.25 -20.51
N ILE A 649 14.92 -9.19 -20.25
CA ILE A 649 14.26 -9.79 -19.09
C ILE A 649 13.63 -11.13 -19.51
N LEU A 650 12.89 -11.13 -20.61
CA LEU A 650 12.20 -12.27 -21.20
C LEU A 650 13.05 -12.81 -22.35
N VAL A 651 14.12 -13.51 -21.99
CA VAL A 651 15.24 -13.80 -22.90
C VAL A 651 14.93 -14.96 -23.84
N THR A 652 15.16 -14.74 -25.13
CA THR A 652 15.44 -15.79 -26.12
C THR A 652 16.75 -15.46 -26.84
N SER A 653 17.34 -16.45 -27.52
CA SER A 653 18.59 -16.24 -28.26
C SER A 653 18.67 -17.03 -29.55
N ASP A 654 19.11 -16.36 -30.61
CA ASP A 654 19.43 -17.00 -31.89
C ASP A 654 20.83 -17.63 -31.94
N THR A 655 21.50 -17.75 -30.80
CA THR A 655 22.61 -18.70 -30.63
C THR A 655 22.11 -20.14 -30.61
N ASN A 656 20.84 -20.36 -30.27
CA ASN A 656 20.15 -21.63 -30.51
C ASN A 656 20.03 -21.88 -32.02
N GLY A 657 20.52 -23.02 -32.49
CA GLY A 657 20.61 -23.32 -33.94
C GLY A 657 19.27 -23.32 -34.67
N THR A 658 18.17 -23.73 -34.02
CA THR A 658 16.84 -23.70 -34.63
C THR A 658 16.33 -22.27 -34.76
N ILE A 659 16.44 -21.47 -33.71
CA ILE A 659 16.06 -20.04 -33.76
C ILE A 659 16.92 -19.30 -34.79
N ASN A 660 18.21 -19.63 -34.87
CA ASN A 660 19.13 -19.07 -35.86
C ASN A 660 18.66 -19.33 -37.31
N GLY A 661 18.17 -20.54 -37.58
CA GLY A 661 17.66 -20.94 -38.89
C GLY A 661 16.34 -20.28 -39.29
N TRP A 662 15.63 -19.66 -38.34
CA TRP A 662 14.27 -19.11 -38.52
C TRP A 662 14.14 -17.68 -38.00
N GLN A 663 14.90 -16.77 -38.61
CA GLN A 663 15.04 -15.37 -38.17
C GLN A 663 13.75 -14.54 -38.26
N GLU A 664 12.82 -14.92 -39.14
CA GLU A 664 11.49 -14.30 -39.17
C GLU A 664 10.74 -14.55 -37.86
N GLY A 665 10.84 -15.77 -37.31
CA GLY A 665 10.28 -16.13 -36.00
C GLY A 665 10.95 -15.37 -34.86
N ALA A 666 12.28 -15.24 -34.89
CA ALA A 666 13.02 -14.44 -33.90
C ALA A 666 12.60 -12.95 -33.93
N ALA A 667 12.42 -12.37 -35.13
CA ALA A 667 11.93 -11.01 -35.29
C ALA A 667 10.47 -10.87 -34.81
N ASN A 668 9.62 -11.86 -35.09
CA ASN A 668 8.24 -11.91 -34.60
C ASN A 668 8.16 -11.98 -33.06
N TYR A 669 9.08 -12.74 -32.43
CA TYR A 669 9.20 -12.78 -30.97
C TYR A 669 9.55 -11.41 -30.40
N TYR A 670 10.51 -10.70 -31.01
CA TYR A 670 10.84 -9.33 -30.60
C TYR A 670 9.64 -8.38 -30.68
N ASP A 671 8.78 -8.56 -31.69
CA ASP A 671 7.57 -7.75 -31.88
C ASP A 671 6.51 -7.94 -30.78
N ILE A 672 6.57 -9.02 -29.98
CA ILE A 672 5.79 -9.14 -28.73
C ILE A 672 6.12 -7.96 -27.81
N PHE A 673 7.42 -7.63 -27.67
CA PHE A 673 7.87 -6.55 -26.79
C PHE A 673 7.60 -5.17 -27.39
N VAL A 674 7.70 -5.02 -28.73
CA VAL A 674 7.36 -3.77 -29.40
C VAL A 674 5.88 -3.42 -29.20
N ARG A 675 4.98 -4.40 -29.42
CA ARG A 675 3.53 -4.23 -29.18
C ARG A 675 3.23 -4.06 -27.68
N GLY A 676 3.89 -4.86 -26.84
CA GLY A 676 3.66 -4.91 -25.40
C GLY A 676 4.32 -3.80 -24.58
N ALA A 677 5.20 -2.98 -25.17
CA ALA A 677 6.00 -1.97 -24.46
C ALA A 677 5.17 -1.04 -23.53
N PHE A 678 3.93 -0.75 -23.92
CA PHE A 678 2.99 0.07 -23.15
C PHE A 678 1.66 -0.65 -22.87
N GLY A 679 1.63 -1.98 -23.03
CA GLY A 679 0.46 -2.82 -22.77
C GLY A 679 0.45 -3.37 -21.35
N ASN A 680 -0.26 -4.47 -21.14
CA ASN A 680 -0.25 -5.15 -19.85
C ASN A 680 0.86 -6.21 -19.78
N PHE A 681 1.60 -6.25 -18.69
CA PHE A 681 2.64 -7.26 -18.46
C PHE A 681 2.09 -8.69 -18.48
N ARG A 682 0.85 -8.92 -18.01
CA ARG A 682 0.20 -10.24 -18.05
C ARG A 682 0.02 -10.74 -19.49
N ASP A 683 -0.30 -9.86 -20.43
CA ASP A 683 -0.46 -10.21 -21.84
C ASP A 683 0.89 -10.51 -22.50
N VAL A 684 1.92 -9.75 -22.15
CA VAL A 684 3.30 -10.00 -22.60
C VAL A 684 3.77 -11.37 -22.12
N LEU A 685 3.53 -11.71 -20.85
CA LEU A 685 3.93 -12.99 -20.27
C LEU A 685 3.29 -14.16 -21.03
N GLU A 686 1.99 -14.09 -21.34
CA GLU A 686 1.29 -15.13 -22.10
C GLU A 686 1.76 -15.25 -23.55
N GLN A 687 1.94 -14.13 -24.25
CA GLN A 687 2.48 -14.13 -25.60
C GLN A 687 3.89 -14.75 -25.64
N VAL A 688 4.71 -14.48 -24.62
CA VAL A 688 6.01 -15.14 -24.48
C VAL A 688 5.85 -16.63 -24.21
N THR A 689 4.95 -17.05 -23.31
CA THR A 689 4.69 -18.46 -23.01
C THR A 689 4.25 -19.26 -24.23
N LEU A 690 3.37 -18.70 -25.04
CA LEU A 690 2.82 -19.37 -26.22
C LEU A 690 3.69 -19.15 -27.48
N SER A 691 4.79 -18.42 -27.39
CA SER A 691 5.68 -18.24 -28.53
C SER A 691 6.42 -19.54 -28.87
N PRO A 692 6.40 -19.99 -30.14
CA PRO A 692 7.21 -21.13 -30.56
C PRO A 692 8.71 -20.88 -30.38
N MET A 693 9.19 -19.62 -30.49
CA MET A 693 10.61 -19.30 -30.22
C MET A 693 10.98 -19.55 -28.76
N MET A 694 10.12 -19.17 -27.82
CA MET A 694 10.34 -19.43 -26.40
C MET A 694 10.24 -20.92 -26.09
N GLY A 695 9.25 -21.60 -26.68
CA GLY A 695 9.08 -23.04 -26.51
C GLY A 695 10.25 -23.87 -27.03
N ILE A 696 10.94 -23.40 -28.07
CA ILE A 696 12.21 -24.00 -28.52
C ILE A 696 13.35 -23.67 -27.56
N TYR A 697 13.44 -22.42 -27.10
CA TYR A 697 14.56 -21.95 -26.28
C TYR A 697 14.61 -22.63 -24.90
N LEU A 698 13.45 -22.81 -24.27
CA LEU A 698 13.30 -23.39 -22.93
C LEU A 698 12.49 -24.70 -22.93
N SER A 699 12.50 -25.40 -24.06
CA SER A 699 11.98 -26.77 -24.23
C SER A 699 10.53 -27.03 -23.79
N SER A 700 9.66 -26.01 -23.75
CA SER A 700 8.22 -26.21 -23.53
C SER A 700 7.45 -26.61 -24.79
N LEU A 701 8.02 -26.37 -25.99
CA LEU A 701 7.43 -26.81 -27.25
C LEU A 701 7.39 -28.34 -27.30
N ARG A 702 6.20 -28.90 -27.49
CA ARG A 702 5.92 -30.35 -27.52
C ARG A 702 6.30 -31.07 -26.23
N ASN A 703 6.34 -30.34 -25.11
CA ASN A 703 6.43 -30.96 -23.79
C ASN A 703 5.16 -31.78 -23.55
N ALA A 704 5.30 -33.03 -23.11
CA ALA A 704 4.17 -33.95 -22.96
C ALA A 704 4.05 -34.39 -21.51
N LYS A 705 2.83 -34.72 -21.09
CA LYS A 705 2.56 -35.36 -19.80
C LYS A 705 3.40 -36.63 -19.63
N ALA A 706 3.61 -37.01 -18.38
CA ALA A 706 4.36 -38.21 -18.04
C ALA A 706 3.72 -39.46 -18.69
N VAL A 707 4.55 -40.27 -19.34
CA VAL A 707 4.19 -41.59 -19.88
C VAL A 707 5.36 -42.53 -19.65
N GLY A 708 5.14 -43.61 -18.89
CA GLY A 708 6.23 -44.51 -18.49
C GLY A 708 7.25 -43.80 -17.59
N GLY A 709 8.55 -43.95 -17.89
CA GLY A 709 9.64 -43.29 -17.15
C GLY A 709 9.97 -41.85 -17.59
N ALA A 710 9.29 -41.31 -18.61
CA ALA A 710 9.52 -39.95 -19.07
C ALA A 710 8.70 -38.94 -18.24
N THR A 711 9.35 -37.85 -17.81
CA THR A 711 8.73 -36.76 -17.04
C THR A 711 8.58 -35.49 -17.90
N PRO A 712 7.63 -34.59 -17.57
CA PRO A 712 7.55 -33.27 -18.18
C PRO A 712 8.86 -32.50 -18.03
N ASP A 713 9.24 -31.74 -19.07
CA ASP A 713 10.39 -30.84 -19.02
C ASP A 713 10.09 -29.64 -18.10
N GLU A 714 11.03 -29.35 -17.20
CA GLU A 714 10.90 -28.35 -16.14
C GLU A 714 11.52 -26.99 -16.48
N ASN A 715 12.29 -26.87 -17.57
CA ASN A 715 13.10 -25.69 -17.85
C ASN A 715 12.23 -24.43 -17.91
N TYR A 716 11.23 -24.39 -18.78
CA TYR A 716 10.34 -23.23 -18.86
C TYR A 716 9.60 -22.95 -17.54
N ALA A 717 9.18 -23.99 -16.81
CA ALA A 717 8.50 -23.84 -15.53
C ALA A 717 9.39 -23.17 -14.46
N ARG A 718 10.67 -23.50 -14.44
CA ARG A 718 11.66 -22.87 -13.58
C ARG A 718 11.92 -21.42 -13.99
N GLU A 719 12.19 -21.19 -15.28
CA GLU A 719 12.59 -19.87 -15.77
C GLU A 719 11.46 -18.84 -15.73
N ILE A 720 10.21 -19.24 -16.02
CA ILE A 720 9.08 -18.33 -15.94
C ILE A 720 8.87 -17.80 -14.51
N MET A 721 9.14 -18.62 -13.50
CA MET A 721 9.08 -18.21 -12.10
C MET A 721 10.32 -17.38 -11.71
N GLN A 722 11.52 -17.92 -11.94
CA GLN A 722 12.74 -17.39 -11.34
C GLN A 722 13.33 -16.18 -12.06
N LEU A 723 13.23 -16.13 -13.39
CA LEU A 723 13.85 -15.08 -14.20
C LEU A 723 12.83 -14.09 -14.76
N PHE A 724 11.61 -14.55 -15.03
CA PHE A 724 10.63 -13.77 -15.78
C PHE A 724 9.50 -13.16 -14.95
N SER A 725 9.32 -13.56 -13.68
CA SER A 725 8.21 -13.03 -12.87
C SER A 725 8.52 -12.79 -11.39
N ILE A 726 8.74 -13.83 -10.59
CA ILE A 726 8.68 -13.75 -9.12
C ILE A 726 10.05 -13.80 -8.43
N GLY A 727 11.09 -14.24 -9.13
CA GLY A 727 12.43 -14.41 -8.54
C GLY A 727 12.57 -15.66 -7.69
N LEU A 728 13.78 -15.91 -7.18
CA LEU A 728 14.09 -17.05 -6.31
C LEU A 728 13.53 -16.92 -4.88
N ASN A 729 13.47 -15.69 -4.38
CA ASN A 729 13.07 -15.38 -3.01
C ASN A 729 11.98 -14.31 -3.00
N GLU A 730 11.08 -14.39 -2.02
CA GLU A 730 10.01 -13.43 -1.83
C GLU A 730 10.59 -12.03 -1.60
N LEU A 731 9.92 -11.03 -2.17
CA LEU A 731 10.31 -9.64 -2.07
C LEU A 731 9.25 -8.85 -1.31
N ASN A 732 9.71 -7.93 -0.46
CA ASN A 732 8.88 -6.84 0.01
C ASN A 732 8.50 -5.90 -1.14
N PRO A 733 7.45 -5.07 -0.99
CA PRO A 733 7.03 -4.09 -2.00
C PRO A 733 8.14 -3.14 -2.50
N ASP A 734 9.20 -2.93 -1.73
CA ASP A 734 10.35 -2.09 -2.07
C ASP A 734 11.52 -2.86 -2.72
N GLY A 735 11.34 -4.14 -3.01
CA GLY A 735 12.34 -4.99 -3.64
C GLY A 735 13.42 -5.55 -2.71
N THR A 736 13.36 -5.26 -1.41
CA THR A 736 14.18 -5.93 -0.39
C THR A 736 13.71 -7.36 -0.18
N LEU A 737 14.58 -8.25 0.30
CA LEU A 737 14.24 -9.64 0.58
C LEU A 737 13.27 -9.71 1.76
N ARG A 738 12.23 -10.54 1.63
CA ARG A 738 11.39 -10.90 2.77
C ARG A 738 12.09 -12.02 3.54
N LEU A 739 12.31 -11.79 4.83
CA LEU A 739 13.00 -12.74 5.70
C LEU A 739 12.02 -13.48 6.62
N ASP A 740 12.34 -14.71 6.95
CA ASP A 740 11.63 -15.48 7.97
C ASP A 740 12.05 -15.08 9.41
N SER A 741 11.55 -15.79 10.42
CA SER A 741 11.88 -15.54 11.83
C SER A 741 13.34 -15.78 12.19
N TYR A 742 14.11 -16.47 11.33
CA TYR A 742 15.51 -16.78 11.50
C TYR A 742 16.43 -15.87 10.66
N GLY A 743 15.86 -14.89 9.96
CA GLY A 743 16.60 -13.98 9.09
C GLY A 743 16.98 -14.58 7.73
N GLN A 744 16.38 -15.73 7.34
CA GLN A 744 16.62 -16.35 6.04
C GLN A 744 15.64 -15.81 4.99
N PRO A 745 16.09 -15.55 3.75
CA PRO A 745 15.20 -15.25 2.63
C PRO A 745 14.18 -16.36 2.44
N ILE A 746 12.90 -15.98 2.29
CA ILE A 746 11.82 -16.94 2.04
C ILE A 746 11.85 -17.33 0.56
N PRO A 747 12.04 -18.60 0.18
CA PRO A 747 11.98 -19.02 -1.22
C PRO A 747 10.58 -18.84 -1.80
N THR A 748 10.47 -18.43 -3.06
CA THR A 748 9.16 -18.28 -3.74
C THR A 748 8.52 -19.62 -4.12
N TYR A 749 9.33 -20.66 -4.30
CA TYR A 749 8.88 -21.99 -4.73
C TYR A 749 9.89 -23.08 -4.32
N THR A 750 9.45 -24.33 -4.41
CA THR A 750 10.27 -25.54 -4.18
C THR A 750 10.44 -26.35 -5.46
N GLN A 751 11.30 -27.38 -5.46
CA GLN A 751 11.37 -28.34 -6.58
C GLN A 751 10.01 -28.96 -6.89
N GLU A 752 9.23 -29.32 -5.86
CA GLU A 752 7.89 -29.88 -6.07
C GLU A 752 6.99 -28.90 -6.83
N THR A 753 7.09 -27.61 -6.51
CA THR A 753 6.36 -26.56 -7.23
C THR A 753 6.78 -26.50 -8.70
N ILE A 754 8.08 -26.65 -9.01
CA ILE A 754 8.58 -26.70 -10.40
C ILE A 754 7.98 -27.89 -11.14
N VAL A 755 7.97 -29.08 -10.53
CA VAL A 755 7.38 -30.31 -11.12
C VAL A 755 5.89 -30.10 -11.41
N GLN A 756 5.13 -29.53 -10.47
CA GLN A 756 3.70 -29.28 -10.68
C GLN A 756 3.46 -28.19 -11.73
N MET A 757 4.31 -27.17 -11.79
CA MET A 757 4.24 -26.11 -12.79
C MET A 757 4.62 -26.63 -14.19
N ALA A 758 5.57 -27.58 -14.30
CA ALA A 758 5.94 -28.22 -15.56
C ALA A 758 4.76 -28.92 -16.24
N LYS A 759 3.87 -29.53 -15.44
CA LYS A 759 2.64 -30.15 -15.94
C LYS A 759 1.71 -29.16 -16.64
N VAL A 760 1.62 -27.91 -16.18
CA VAL A 760 0.81 -26.85 -16.83
C VAL A 760 1.26 -26.63 -18.27
N PHE A 761 2.57 -26.73 -18.51
CA PHE A 761 3.18 -26.50 -19.82
C PHE A 761 3.29 -27.76 -20.69
N THR A 762 2.56 -28.84 -20.35
CA THR A 762 2.45 -30.01 -21.21
C THR A 762 1.32 -29.86 -22.24
N GLY A 763 1.47 -30.49 -23.40
CA GLY A 763 0.47 -30.49 -24.47
C GLY A 763 0.55 -29.30 -25.42
N TRP A 764 1.49 -28.36 -25.26
CA TRP A 764 1.60 -27.20 -26.16
C TRP A 764 2.51 -27.50 -27.34
N ALA A 765 2.04 -27.29 -28.58
CA ALA A 765 2.82 -27.52 -29.78
C ALA A 765 2.50 -26.50 -30.88
N TYR A 766 3.18 -26.60 -32.03
CA TYR A 766 2.98 -25.70 -33.17
C TYR A 766 1.50 -25.59 -33.56
N ASN A 767 1.14 -24.40 -34.02
CA ASN A 767 -0.17 -24.15 -34.59
C ASN A 767 -0.42 -25.10 -35.78
N ASN A 768 -1.50 -25.85 -35.71
CA ASN A 768 -1.89 -26.77 -36.76
C ASN A 768 -3.44 -26.84 -36.85
N PRO A 769 -4.05 -26.37 -37.95
CA PRO A 769 -5.51 -26.37 -38.11
C PRO A 769 -6.15 -27.77 -38.08
N SER A 770 -5.38 -28.82 -38.36
CA SER A 770 -5.84 -30.21 -38.32
C SER A 770 -5.76 -30.85 -36.93
N ALA A 771 -5.26 -30.11 -35.94
CA ALA A 771 -5.07 -30.59 -34.58
C ALA A 771 -6.24 -30.17 -33.69
N ASN A 772 -7.18 -31.09 -33.41
CA ASN A 772 -8.13 -30.82 -32.33
C ASN A 772 -8.79 -32.02 -31.62
N ALA A 773 -8.15 -33.20 -31.54
CA ALA A 773 -8.64 -34.28 -30.64
C ALA A 773 -7.76 -35.53 -30.58
N THR A 774 -6.91 -35.79 -31.58
CA THR A 774 -6.29 -37.11 -31.71
C THR A 774 -5.16 -37.30 -30.70
N ALA A 775 -5.15 -38.41 -29.96
CA ALA A 775 -4.02 -38.88 -29.15
C ALA A 775 -2.82 -39.38 -29.99
N ASN A 776 -2.67 -38.87 -31.22
CA ASN A 776 -1.68 -39.31 -32.18
C ASN A 776 -0.33 -38.62 -31.91
N SER A 777 0.61 -39.38 -31.35
CA SER A 777 1.96 -38.91 -31.00
C SER A 777 2.77 -38.50 -32.23
N ASN A 778 2.56 -39.14 -33.38
CA ASN A 778 3.23 -38.78 -34.63
C ASN A 778 2.77 -37.41 -35.13
N LEU A 779 1.50 -37.04 -34.92
CA LEU A 779 1.02 -35.70 -35.29
C LEU A 779 1.49 -34.63 -34.29
N PHE A 780 1.49 -34.92 -32.99
CA PHE A 780 1.99 -33.98 -31.98
C PHE A 780 3.49 -33.69 -32.17
N ARG A 781 4.31 -34.74 -32.33
CA ARG A 781 5.77 -34.62 -32.49
C ARG A 781 6.19 -34.29 -33.93
N GLY A 782 5.39 -34.67 -34.92
CA GLY A 782 5.70 -34.53 -36.35
C GLY A 782 4.94 -33.42 -37.06
N SER A 783 4.12 -32.62 -36.36
CA SER A 783 3.41 -31.48 -36.97
C SER A 783 4.38 -30.59 -37.77
N PRO A 784 3.98 -30.07 -38.94
CA PRO A 784 4.71 -29.01 -39.61
C PRO A 784 5.02 -27.87 -38.63
N ALA A 785 6.22 -27.31 -38.73
CA ALA A 785 6.66 -26.24 -37.86
C ALA A 785 6.01 -24.91 -38.26
N ASP A 786 5.48 -24.19 -37.28
CA ASP A 786 4.99 -22.82 -37.42
C ASP A 786 5.70 -21.94 -36.39
N TYR A 787 6.63 -21.11 -36.87
CA TYR A 787 7.48 -20.27 -36.04
C TYR A 787 6.89 -18.88 -35.76
N ILE A 788 5.67 -18.62 -36.24
CA ILE A 788 5.05 -17.29 -36.22
C ILE A 788 3.82 -17.29 -35.30
N ASN A 789 2.91 -18.24 -35.49
CA ASN A 789 1.67 -18.26 -34.74
C ASN A 789 1.86 -18.85 -33.33
N PRO A 790 1.04 -18.42 -32.34
CA PRO A 790 1.08 -18.99 -31.00
C PRO A 790 0.90 -20.51 -31.03
N MET A 791 1.63 -21.19 -30.14
CA MET A 791 1.43 -22.61 -29.86
C MET A 791 -0.01 -22.86 -29.42
N ILE A 792 -0.55 -24.02 -29.79
CA ILE A 792 -1.90 -24.46 -29.44
C ILE A 792 -1.83 -25.67 -28.49
N LEU A 793 -2.89 -25.85 -27.70
CA LEU A 793 -3.03 -26.98 -26.80
C LEU A 793 -3.44 -28.24 -27.57
N TRP A 794 -2.80 -29.36 -27.25
CA TRP A 794 -3.14 -30.72 -27.63
C TRP A 794 -3.57 -31.49 -26.38
N PRO A 795 -4.87 -31.54 -26.06
CA PRO A 795 -5.36 -32.00 -24.76
C PRO A 795 -4.92 -33.43 -24.38
N ALA A 796 -4.79 -34.33 -25.36
CA ALA A 796 -4.35 -35.70 -25.11
C ALA A 796 -2.93 -35.80 -24.51
N PHE A 797 -2.08 -34.79 -24.72
CA PHE A 797 -0.70 -34.71 -24.23
C PHE A 797 -0.55 -33.79 -23.02
N HIS A 798 -1.64 -33.16 -22.57
CA HIS A 798 -1.66 -32.36 -21.35
C HIS A 798 -1.90 -33.23 -20.12
N ASP A 799 -1.17 -32.95 -19.05
CA ASP A 799 -1.37 -33.55 -17.75
C ASP A 799 -2.53 -32.86 -17.05
N ASP A 800 -3.68 -33.51 -16.98
CA ASP A 800 -4.92 -32.96 -16.41
C ASP A 800 -5.12 -33.36 -14.93
N THR A 801 -4.06 -33.82 -14.27
CA THR A 801 -4.10 -34.10 -12.82
C THR A 801 -4.17 -32.81 -12.01
N GLN A 802 -4.59 -32.90 -10.75
CA GLN A 802 -4.52 -31.76 -9.83
C GLN A 802 -3.06 -31.31 -9.68
N LYS A 803 -2.84 -29.98 -9.66
CA LYS A 803 -1.50 -29.38 -9.50
C LYS A 803 -1.52 -28.42 -8.33
N THR A 804 -0.46 -28.42 -7.52
CA THR A 804 -0.24 -27.38 -6.51
C THR A 804 0.90 -26.49 -6.98
N ILE A 805 0.57 -25.29 -7.41
CA ILE A 805 1.54 -24.32 -7.95
C ILE A 805 1.93 -23.28 -6.89
N VAL A 806 2.70 -22.27 -7.30
CA VAL A 806 3.22 -21.20 -6.43
C VAL A 806 2.17 -20.62 -5.48
N GLY A 807 2.59 -20.33 -4.24
CA GLY A 807 1.72 -19.84 -3.18
C GLY A 807 0.70 -20.86 -2.67
N GLY A 808 0.91 -22.16 -2.96
CA GLY A 808 0.01 -23.24 -2.56
C GLY A 808 -1.30 -23.29 -3.35
N LYS A 809 -1.41 -22.58 -4.48
CA LYS A 809 -2.64 -22.56 -5.27
C LYS A 809 -2.89 -23.93 -5.90
N ILE A 810 -4.08 -24.46 -5.66
CA ILE A 810 -4.52 -25.72 -6.24
C ILE A 810 -5.23 -25.45 -7.58
N LEU A 811 -4.76 -26.10 -8.64
CA LEU A 811 -5.44 -26.22 -9.92
C LEU A 811 -6.22 -27.54 -9.93
N PRO A 812 -7.57 -27.51 -9.99
CA PRO A 812 -8.40 -28.72 -10.01
C PRO A 812 -8.02 -29.70 -11.13
N ALA A 813 -8.16 -31.00 -10.86
CA ALA A 813 -8.06 -32.01 -11.90
C ALA A 813 -9.20 -31.86 -12.91
N GLY A 814 -8.94 -32.11 -14.19
CA GLY A 814 -9.97 -32.14 -15.23
C GLY A 814 -10.42 -30.78 -15.78
N GLN A 815 -9.78 -29.66 -15.38
CA GLN A 815 -10.16 -28.32 -15.87
C GLN A 815 -9.55 -27.97 -17.23
N GLY A 816 -8.59 -28.77 -17.72
CA GLY A 816 -7.99 -28.63 -19.04
C GLY A 816 -6.87 -27.58 -19.12
N GLY A 817 -5.98 -27.78 -20.09
CA GLY A 817 -4.73 -27.03 -20.20
C GLY A 817 -4.87 -25.52 -20.45
N ILE A 818 -5.96 -25.06 -21.07
CA ILE A 818 -6.20 -23.62 -21.29
C ILE A 818 -6.45 -22.92 -19.96
N GLU A 819 -7.33 -23.47 -19.13
CA GLU A 819 -7.64 -22.91 -17.80
C GLU A 819 -6.45 -23.06 -16.84
N ASP A 820 -5.72 -24.18 -16.92
CA ASP A 820 -4.47 -24.35 -16.17
C ASP A 820 -3.44 -23.28 -16.50
N LEU A 821 -3.19 -23.04 -17.80
CA LEU A 821 -2.25 -22.01 -18.23
C LEU A 821 -2.69 -20.63 -17.74
N LYS A 822 -3.96 -20.29 -17.97
CA LYS A 822 -4.51 -19.00 -17.53
C LYS A 822 -4.35 -18.84 -16.02
N ALA A 823 -4.77 -19.82 -15.24
CA ALA A 823 -4.71 -19.78 -13.79
C ALA A 823 -3.26 -19.70 -13.29
N ALA A 824 -2.31 -20.35 -13.95
CA ALA A 824 -0.90 -20.31 -13.59
C ALA A 824 -0.28 -18.93 -13.87
N LEU A 825 -0.49 -18.38 -15.06
CA LEU A 825 0.00 -17.05 -15.43
C LEU A 825 -0.64 -15.94 -14.58
N ASP A 826 -1.93 -16.05 -14.25
CA ASP A 826 -2.61 -15.11 -13.35
C ASP A 826 -2.04 -15.15 -11.93
N THR A 827 -1.60 -16.33 -11.48
CA THR A 827 -0.97 -16.50 -10.16
C THR A 827 0.40 -15.85 -10.13
N LEU A 828 1.23 -16.09 -11.16
CA LEU A 828 2.53 -15.44 -11.28
C LEU A 828 2.38 -13.92 -11.38
N PHE A 829 1.44 -13.43 -12.17
CA PHE A 829 1.19 -12.00 -12.32
C PHE A 829 0.69 -11.32 -11.03
N SER A 830 -0.15 -12.02 -10.28
CA SER A 830 -0.73 -11.52 -9.02
C SER A 830 0.20 -11.70 -7.82
N HIS A 831 1.25 -12.52 -7.96
CA HIS A 831 2.21 -12.78 -6.88
C HIS A 831 2.81 -11.47 -6.33
N PRO A 832 2.94 -11.30 -5.00
CA PRO A 832 3.45 -10.07 -4.39
C PRO A 832 4.83 -9.65 -4.92
N SER A 833 5.74 -10.59 -5.18
CA SER A 833 7.09 -10.29 -5.69
C SER A 833 7.14 -9.77 -7.13
N THR A 834 6.12 -9.98 -7.95
CA THR A 834 6.19 -9.68 -9.39
C THR A 834 6.35 -8.20 -9.68
N ALA A 835 5.60 -7.35 -8.98
CA ALA A 835 5.72 -5.90 -9.12
C ALA A 835 7.13 -5.42 -8.70
N PRO A 836 7.65 -5.86 -7.54
CA PRO A 836 9.04 -5.93 -7.12
C PRO A 836 10.09 -6.01 -8.19
N PHE A 837 10.02 -7.21 -8.73
CA PHE A 837 11.01 -7.87 -9.54
C PHE A 837 11.09 -7.22 -10.91
N ILE A 838 9.94 -7.02 -11.56
CA ILE A 838 9.87 -6.38 -12.87
C ILE A 838 10.25 -4.90 -12.79
N SER A 839 9.80 -4.19 -11.75
CA SER A 839 10.16 -2.78 -11.56
C SER A 839 11.67 -2.60 -11.40
N ARG A 840 12.32 -3.40 -10.54
CA ARG A 840 13.78 -3.37 -10.37
C ARG A 840 14.52 -3.62 -11.68
N GLN A 841 14.14 -4.67 -12.42
CA GLN A 841 14.83 -5.01 -13.67
C GLN A 841 14.65 -3.93 -14.75
N LEU A 842 13.44 -3.37 -14.91
CA LEU A 842 13.20 -2.27 -15.85
C LEU A 842 14.02 -1.02 -15.49
N ILE A 843 14.08 -0.67 -14.20
CA ILE A 843 14.90 0.46 -13.75
C ILE A 843 16.39 0.19 -14.03
N GLN A 844 16.88 -1.02 -13.79
CA GLN A 844 18.27 -1.41 -14.12
C GLN A 844 18.57 -1.30 -15.62
N ARG A 845 17.65 -1.76 -16.47
CA ARG A 845 17.83 -1.68 -17.93
C ARG A 845 17.77 -0.24 -18.44
N LEU A 846 16.94 0.63 -17.85
CA LEU A 846 16.67 1.98 -18.39
C LEU A 846 17.44 3.10 -17.70
N VAL A 847 17.66 3.05 -16.39
CA VAL A 847 18.08 4.22 -15.57
C VAL A 847 19.38 3.98 -14.81
N THR A 848 19.42 3.06 -13.84
CA THR A 848 20.56 2.86 -12.93
C THR A 848 20.68 1.41 -12.45
N SER A 849 21.90 0.92 -12.25
CA SER A 849 22.16 -0.44 -11.75
C SER A 849 21.70 -0.64 -10.29
N ASN A 850 21.60 0.45 -9.52
CA ASN A 850 21.38 0.45 -8.07
C ASN A 850 20.20 1.34 -7.66
N PRO A 851 18.95 1.03 -8.08
CA PRO A 851 17.79 1.78 -7.61
C PRO A 851 17.60 1.59 -6.10
N SER A 852 17.24 2.66 -5.38
CA SER A 852 16.94 2.53 -3.96
C SER A 852 15.65 1.72 -3.74
N PRO A 853 15.46 1.14 -2.52
CA PRO A 853 14.18 0.53 -2.16
C PRO A 853 12.99 1.49 -2.33
N GLY A 854 13.18 2.79 -2.02
CA GLY A 854 12.16 3.81 -2.22
C GLY A 854 11.75 3.97 -3.68
N TYR A 855 12.70 3.91 -4.61
CA TYR A 855 12.43 3.97 -6.04
C TYR A 855 11.65 2.74 -6.52
N ILE A 856 12.13 1.55 -6.18
CA ILE A 856 11.44 0.30 -6.53
C ILE A 856 10.02 0.32 -5.96
N TYR A 857 9.85 0.73 -4.69
CA TYR A 857 8.54 0.81 -4.05
C TYR A 857 7.55 1.66 -4.84
N ARG A 858 7.92 2.90 -5.20
CA ARG A 858 7.03 3.81 -5.94
C ARG A 858 6.63 3.25 -7.31
N VAL A 859 7.57 2.68 -8.04
CA VAL A 859 7.29 2.08 -9.36
C VAL A 859 6.47 0.79 -9.22
N ALA A 860 6.74 -0.03 -8.21
CA ALA A 860 5.99 -1.25 -7.92
C ALA A 860 4.55 -0.95 -7.47
N GLN A 861 4.29 0.18 -6.78
CA GLN A 861 2.92 0.63 -6.49
C GLN A 861 2.17 0.95 -7.79
N VAL A 862 2.81 1.61 -8.75
CA VAL A 862 2.20 1.90 -10.07
C VAL A 862 1.97 0.62 -10.87
N PHE A 863 2.90 -0.34 -10.81
CA PHE A 863 2.67 -1.67 -11.38
C PHE A 863 1.48 -2.34 -10.69
N ALA A 864 1.35 -2.24 -9.37
CA ALA A 864 0.24 -2.86 -8.64
C ALA A 864 -1.11 -2.21 -9.00
N ASN A 865 -1.12 -0.91 -9.22
CA ASN A 865 -2.28 -0.12 -9.64
C ASN A 865 -1.82 1.19 -10.30
N ASN A 866 -2.15 1.39 -11.57
CA ASN A 866 -1.80 2.59 -12.33
C ASN A 866 -2.57 3.88 -11.95
N GLY A 867 -3.37 3.85 -10.87
CA GLY A 867 -4.27 4.94 -10.46
C GLY A 867 -5.70 4.79 -11.00
N ALA A 868 -5.94 3.85 -11.91
CA ALA A 868 -7.26 3.50 -12.46
C ALA A 868 -7.69 2.07 -12.12
N GLY A 869 -7.01 1.41 -11.18
CA GLY A 869 -7.28 0.02 -10.77
C GLY A 869 -6.67 -1.03 -11.69
N VAL A 870 -5.82 -0.66 -12.66
CA VAL A 870 -5.20 -1.60 -13.59
C VAL A 870 -3.81 -1.98 -13.09
N ARG A 871 -3.61 -3.27 -12.79
CA ARG A 871 -2.31 -3.85 -12.48
C ARG A 871 -1.55 -4.13 -13.77
N GLY A 872 -0.23 -3.96 -13.77
CA GLY A 872 0.67 -4.38 -14.84
C GLY A 872 0.70 -3.48 -16.07
N ASP A 873 0.13 -2.27 -16.00
CA ASP A 873 0.20 -1.28 -17.08
C ASP A 873 1.65 -0.80 -17.26
N LEU A 874 2.32 -1.33 -18.29
CA LEU A 874 3.72 -1.01 -18.58
C LEU A 874 3.91 0.42 -19.06
N GLY A 875 2.89 1.06 -19.66
CA GLY A 875 2.95 2.47 -20.03
C GLY A 875 3.03 3.37 -18.79
N ALA A 876 2.18 3.09 -17.79
CA ALA A 876 2.21 3.79 -16.51
C ALA A 876 3.53 3.53 -15.74
N VAL A 877 4.02 2.28 -15.73
CA VAL A 877 5.28 1.90 -15.09
C VAL A 877 6.48 2.61 -15.72
N VAL A 878 6.57 2.63 -17.07
CA VAL A 878 7.65 3.32 -17.80
C VAL A 878 7.62 4.82 -17.53
N ARG A 879 6.44 5.43 -17.46
CA ARG A 879 6.31 6.84 -17.05
C ARG A 879 6.81 7.07 -15.64
N ALA A 880 6.34 6.27 -14.69
CA ALA A 880 6.68 6.40 -13.29
C ALA A 880 8.19 6.30 -13.08
N LEU A 881 8.86 5.33 -13.71
CA LEU A 881 10.30 5.19 -13.56
C LEU A 881 11.08 6.34 -14.23
N LEU A 882 10.75 6.74 -15.46
CA LEU A 882 11.52 7.79 -16.15
C LEU A 882 11.35 9.19 -15.53
N THR A 883 10.27 9.41 -14.77
CA THR A 883 9.95 10.70 -14.13
C THR A 883 10.17 10.69 -12.61
N ASP A 884 10.66 9.58 -12.06
CA ASP A 884 10.89 9.44 -10.62
C ASP A 884 11.93 10.45 -10.09
N TYR A 885 11.81 10.80 -8.80
CA TYR A 885 12.75 11.65 -8.09
C TYR A 885 14.21 11.19 -8.27
N GLU A 886 14.52 9.90 -8.16
CA GLU A 886 15.89 9.42 -8.29
C GLU A 886 16.40 9.51 -9.73
N ALA A 887 15.52 9.28 -10.71
CA ALA A 887 15.88 9.45 -12.11
C ALA A 887 16.15 10.92 -12.47
N ARG A 888 15.42 11.86 -11.88
CA ARG A 888 15.40 13.28 -12.30
C ARG A 888 16.13 14.23 -11.36
N SER A 889 16.39 13.87 -10.11
CA SER A 889 17.05 14.76 -9.15
C SER A 889 18.51 15.02 -9.54
N PRO A 890 18.95 16.29 -9.65
CA PRO A 890 20.36 16.62 -9.82
C PRO A 890 21.21 16.17 -8.63
N ALA A 891 20.67 16.27 -7.41
CA ALA A 891 21.36 15.84 -6.19
C ALA A 891 21.67 14.35 -6.23
N VAL A 892 20.70 13.51 -6.63
CA VAL A 892 20.89 12.07 -6.78
C VAL A 892 21.91 11.76 -7.88
N ALA A 893 21.85 12.43 -9.03
CA ALA A 893 22.81 12.21 -10.11
C ALA A 893 24.27 12.50 -9.73
N THR A 894 24.50 13.43 -8.80
CA THR A 894 25.85 13.70 -8.29
C THR A 894 26.37 12.63 -7.31
N SER A 895 25.51 11.74 -6.82
CA SER A 895 25.93 10.62 -5.96
C SER A 895 26.92 9.69 -6.68
N ALA A 896 27.89 9.17 -5.92
CA ALA A 896 28.83 8.16 -6.40
C ALA A 896 28.16 6.79 -6.62
N THR A 897 27.02 6.54 -5.98
CA THR A 897 26.30 5.26 -6.04
C THR A 897 25.22 5.20 -7.14
N PHE A 898 24.95 6.34 -7.80
CA PHE A 898 23.89 6.44 -8.81
C PHE A 898 24.45 6.39 -10.24
N GLY A 899 23.69 5.73 -11.11
CA GLY A 899 24.01 5.53 -12.53
C GLY A 899 24.27 4.08 -12.89
N LYS A 900 24.80 3.86 -14.09
CA LYS A 900 25.24 2.55 -14.60
C LYS A 900 26.30 2.73 -15.67
N LEU A 901 27.09 1.68 -15.91
CA LEU A 901 27.85 1.60 -17.16
C LEU A 901 26.84 1.48 -18.31
N LYS A 902 27.02 2.27 -19.37
CA LYS A 902 26.21 2.14 -20.59
C LYS A 902 26.59 0.83 -21.26
N GLU A 903 25.57 0.05 -21.58
CA GLU A 903 25.74 -1.14 -22.41
C GLU A 903 26.44 -0.76 -23.73
N PRO A 904 27.42 -1.54 -24.18
CA PRO A 904 28.26 -1.17 -25.32
C PRO A 904 27.46 -1.02 -26.63
N LEU A 905 26.37 -1.79 -26.79
CA LEU A 905 25.42 -1.65 -27.89
C LEU A 905 24.64 -0.32 -27.83
N LEU A 906 24.30 0.15 -26.63
CA LEU A 906 23.65 1.45 -26.43
C LEU A 906 24.60 2.62 -26.70
N ARG A 907 25.90 2.47 -26.39
CA ARG A 907 26.92 3.48 -26.77
C ARG A 907 27.08 3.56 -28.29
N ALA A 908 27.11 2.42 -28.97
CA ALA A 908 27.19 2.37 -30.43
C ALA A 908 25.97 3.03 -31.09
N THR A 909 24.75 2.64 -30.68
CA THR A 909 23.52 3.26 -31.19
C THR A 909 23.44 4.75 -30.87
N ALA A 910 23.94 5.19 -29.70
CA ALA A 910 23.96 6.60 -29.34
C ALA A 910 24.85 7.44 -30.27
N ILE A 911 26.04 6.94 -30.65
CA ILE A 911 26.89 7.60 -31.65
C ILE A 911 26.14 7.68 -32.99
N LEU A 912 25.62 6.54 -33.47
CA LEU A 912 24.97 6.49 -34.78
C LEU A 912 23.74 7.43 -34.85
N ARG A 913 22.99 7.55 -33.76
CA ARG A 913 21.85 8.48 -33.67
C ARG A 913 22.28 9.94 -33.57
N ALA A 914 23.24 10.24 -32.68
CA ALA A 914 23.69 11.60 -32.42
C ALA A 914 24.20 12.32 -33.67
N PHE A 915 24.77 11.57 -34.62
CA PHE A 915 25.35 12.08 -35.86
C PHE A 915 24.62 11.57 -37.11
N GLU A 916 23.32 11.26 -37.00
CA GLU A 916 22.45 10.96 -38.15
C GLU A 916 23.06 9.95 -39.14
N ALA A 917 23.62 8.88 -38.61
CA ALA A 917 24.33 7.89 -39.42
C ALA A 917 23.39 7.29 -40.47
N ALA A 918 23.93 7.07 -41.67
CA ALA A 918 23.21 6.45 -42.77
C ALA A 918 24.17 5.69 -43.69
N SER A 919 23.61 4.93 -44.63
CA SER A 919 24.33 4.42 -45.81
C SER A 919 23.62 4.89 -47.08
N ASN A 920 24.32 4.90 -48.22
CA ASN A 920 23.73 5.36 -49.49
C ASN A 920 22.58 4.46 -49.94
N ALA A 921 22.73 3.15 -49.71
CA ALA A 921 21.68 2.16 -49.97
C ALA A 921 20.57 2.10 -48.90
N GLY A 922 20.65 2.90 -47.81
CA GLY A 922 19.65 2.91 -46.74
C GLY A 922 19.59 1.65 -45.86
N ARG A 923 20.62 0.80 -45.92
CA ARG A 923 20.78 -0.46 -45.16
C ARG A 923 21.82 -0.32 -44.06
N PHE A 924 21.51 -0.77 -42.84
CA PHE A 924 22.43 -0.73 -41.70
C PHE A 924 23.11 -2.09 -41.50
N ASN A 925 24.05 -2.42 -42.38
CA ASN A 925 24.71 -3.73 -42.34
C ASN A 925 25.82 -3.80 -41.28
N ILE A 926 25.44 -4.02 -40.02
CA ILE A 926 26.36 -4.28 -38.90
C ILE A 926 26.25 -5.76 -38.53
N ALA A 927 27.17 -6.57 -39.07
CA ALA A 927 27.22 -8.00 -38.81
C ALA A 927 28.12 -8.32 -37.60
N ASN A 928 27.73 -9.32 -36.80
CA ASN A 928 28.48 -9.81 -35.64
C ASN A 928 28.94 -8.73 -34.65
N PRO A 929 28.06 -7.80 -34.20
CA PRO A 929 28.47 -6.79 -33.23
C PRO A 929 28.92 -7.42 -31.89
N GLU A 930 28.46 -8.62 -31.55
CA GLU A 930 28.87 -9.32 -30.34
C GLU A 930 30.36 -9.66 -30.28
N GLY A 931 31.02 -9.88 -31.43
CA GLY A 931 32.45 -10.17 -31.47
C GLY A 931 33.32 -9.01 -30.97
N ALA A 932 32.87 -7.76 -31.16
CA ALA A 932 33.58 -6.57 -30.72
C ALA A 932 32.99 -5.94 -29.45
N LEU A 933 31.66 -6.00 -29.29
CA LEU A 933 30.95 -5.38 -28.18
C LEU A 933 30.69 -6.33 -27.01
N GLY A 934 30.75 -7.65 -27.23
CA GLY A 934 30.26 -8.66 -26.28
C GLY A 934 28.72 -8.72 -26.22
N GLN A 935 28.02 -8.01 -27.10
CA GLN A 935 26.56 -7.85 -27.06
C GLN A 935 25.95 -7.66 -28.46
N ALA A 936 24.83 -8.33 -28.72
CA ALA A 936 24.02 -8.14 -29.95
C ALA A 936 22.55 -8.47 -29.69
N ALA A 937 21.61 -7.71 -30.25
CA ALA A 937 20.18 -7.94 -30.00
C ALA A 937 19.74 -9.38 -30.33
N LEU A 938 19.07 -10.03 -29.37
CA LEU A 938 18.62 -11.43 -29.41
C LEU A 938 19.74 -12.47 -29.60
N ARG A 939 20.99 -12.17 -29.19
CA ARG A 939 22.12 -13.11 -29.22
C ARG A 939 22.74 -13.32 -27.84
N ALA A 940 21.90 -13.37 -26.81
CA ALA A 940 22.38 -13.61 -25.45
C ALA A 940 23.09 -14.98 -25.36
N PRO A 941 24.23 -15.09 -24.67
CA PRO A 941 24.96 -16.36 -24.56
C PRO A 941 24.20 -17.40 -23.73
N THR A 942 23.36 -16.95 -22.78
CA THR A 942 22.60 -17.82 -21.88
C THR A 942 21.21 -17.23 -21.60
N VAL A 943 20.37 -18.00 -20.90
CA VAL A 943 19.05 -17.54 -20.41
C VAL A 943 19.17 -16.38 -19.40
N PHE A 944 20.34 -16.21 -18.77
CA PHE A 944 20.65 -15.09 -17.87
C PHE A 944 21.01 -13.80 -18.60
N ASN A 945 20.75 -13.73 -19.91
CA ASN A 945 21.11 -12.61 -20.79
C ASN A 945 22.64 -12.45 -20.95
N PHE A 946 23.12 -11.29 -21.41
CA PHE A 946 24.55 -10.95 -21.50
C PHE A 946 25.23 -10.83 -20.13
N PHE A 947 24.47 -10.43 -19.12
CA PHE A 947 24.94 -10.20 -17.78
C PHE A 947 23.79 -10.30 -16.77
N GLU A 948 24.11 -10.76 -15.57
CA GLU A 948 23.17 -11.01 -14.49
C GLU A 948 22.71 -9.70 -13.84
N PRO A 949 21.41 -9.52 -13.56
CA PRO A 949 20.88 -8.33 -12.90
C PRO A 949 21.50 -8.03 -11.53
N ASN A 950 22.04 -9.05 -10.86
CA ASN A 950 22.62 -8.97 -9.53
C ASN A 950 24.14 -9.16 -9.53
N PHE A 951 24.81 -9.10 -10.70
CA PHE A 951 26.25 -9.23 -10.75
C PHE A 951 26.92 -8.10 -9.94
N VAL A 952 27.88 -8.49 -9.11
CA VAL A 952 28.68 -7.60 -8.29
C VAL A 952 30.12 -7.70 -8.73
N LEU A 953 30.74 -6.55 -8.98
CA LEU A 953 32.18 -6.48 -9.22
C LEU A 953 32.92 -6.57 -7.89
N PRO A 954 33.80 -7.58 -7.68
CA PRO A 954 34.57 -7.70 -6.45
C PRO A 954 35.39 -6.44 -6.12
N GLY A 955 35.65 -6.23 -4.83
CA GLY A 955 36.41 -5.06 -4.35
C GLY A 955 35.53 -3.91 -3.86
N ALA A 956 35.83 -2.68 -4.25
CA ALA A 956 35.19 -1.48 -3.70
C ALA A 956 33.67 -1.40 -3.97
N VAL A 957 33.22 -1.90 -5.13
CA VAL A 957 31.80 -1.95 -5.51
C VAL A 957 31.04 -2.95 -4.62
N ALA A 958 31.58 -4.16 -4.46
CA ALA A 958 31.05 -5.17 -3.54
C ALA A 958 31.00 -4.69 -2.08
N ALA A 959 32.08 -4.06 -1.61
CA ALA A 959 32.19 -3.51 -0.25
C ALA A 959 31.16 -2.41 0.03
N ALA A 960 30.79 -1.64 -1.00
CA ALA A 960 29.70 -0.66 -0.93
C ALA A 960 28.30 -1.29 -1.00
N GLY A 961 28.19 -2.60 -1.24
CA GLY A 961 26.92 -3.31 -1.42
C GLY A 961 26.20 -2.94 -2.72
N LEU A 962 26.96 -2.59 -3.77
CA LEU A 962 26.41 -2.16 -5.05
C LEU A 962 26.51 -3.27 -6.11
N TYR A 963 25.51 -3.33 -6.97
CA TYR A 963 25.50 -4.12 -8.20
C TYR A 963 26.18 -3.35 -9.34
N ALA A 964 26.83 -4.09 -10.23
CA ALA A 964 27.43 -3.54 -11.45
C ALA A 964 27.17 -4.45 -12.67
N PRO A 965 25.90 -4.75 -13.01
CA PRO A 965 25.55 -5.77 -14.00
C PRO A 965 26.33 -5.69 -15.30
N GLU A 966 26.38 -4.50 -15.88
CA GLU A 966 26.99 -4.25 -17.19
C GLU A 966 28.52 -4.46 -17.20
N TYR A 967 29.18 -4.45 -16.04
CA TYR A 967 30.62 -4.72 -15.94
C TYR A 967 30.95 -6.20 -16.20
N GLN A 968 29.99 -7.12 -16.10
CA GLN A 968 30.24 -8.55 -16.36
C GLN A 968 30.72 -8.80 -17.80
N ILE A 969 30.36 -7.93 -18.74
CA ILE A 969 30.81 -8.00 -20.15
C ILE A 969 31.92 -6.99 -20.47
N LEU A 970 32.44 -6.26 -19.48
CA LEU A 970 33.64 -5.41 -19.61
C LEU A 970 34.86 -6.22 -19.14
N THR A 971 35.48 -6.92 -20.08
CA THR A 971 36.68 -7.74 -19.87
C THR A 971 37.90 -7.03 -20.45
N ASP A 972 39.10 -7.53 -20.17
CA ASP A 972 40.34 -7.02 -20.77
C ASP A 972 40.28 -6.97 -22.31
N THR A 973 39.59 -7.96 -22.91
CA THR A 973 39.34 -8.00 -24.36
C THR A 973 38.37 -6.92 -24.80
N THR A 974 37.19 -6.82 -24.16
CA THR A 974 36.15 -5.88 -24.62
C THR A 974 36.49 -4.42 -24.30
N ALA A 975 37.32 -4.18 -23.28
CA ALA A 975 37.89 -2.87 -22.99
C ALA A 975 38.74 -2.32 -24.16
N LEU A 976 39.33 -3.20 -24.98
CA LEU A 976 40.08 -2.84 -26.19
C LEU A 976 39.21 -2.86 -27.45
N THR A 977 38.36 -3.87 -27.63
CA THR A 977 37.59 -4.04 -28.87
C THR A 977 36.42 -3.05 -28.98
N GLN A 978 35.83 -2.60 -27.87
CA GLN A 978 34.73 -1.62 -27.91
C GLN A 978 35.19 -0.25 -28.46
N PRO A 979 36.28 0.38 -27.96
CA PRO A 979 36.84 1.58 -28.60
C PRO A 979 37.14 1.40 -30.08
N ASN A 980 37.68 0.26 -30.51
CA ASN A 980 37.97 -0.01 -31.92
C ASN A 980 36.69 -0.08 -32.78
N PHE A 981 35.62 -0.66 -32.22
CA PHE A 981 34.31 -0.65 -32.87
C PHE A 981 33.81 0.78 -33.06
N TYR A 982 33.86 1.62 -32.03
CA TYR A 982 33.42 3.02 -32.14
C TYR A 982 34.26 3.80 -33.14
N TYR A 983 35.59 3.63 -33.11
CA TYR A 983 36.51 4.23 -34.06
C TYR A 983 36.11 3.91 -35.51
N THR A 984 35.81 2.64 -35.80
CA THR A 984 35.42 2.19 -37.15
C THR A 984 34.27 3.03 -37.71
N TYR A 985 33.19 3.23 -36.95
CA TYR A 985 32.02 3.98 -37.44
C TYR A 985 32.22 5.51 -37.43
N ILE A 986 33.05 6.04 -36.52
CA ILE A 986 33.40 7.47 -36.50
C ILE A 986 34.23 7.85 -37.74
N TYR A 987 35.11 6.96 -38.19
CA TYR A 987 36.06 7.20 -39.28
C TYR A 987 35.60 6.71 -40.65
N ASN A 988 34.50 5.95 -40.73
CA ASN A 988 33.92 5.54 -42.00
C ASN A 988 33.49 6.75 -42.85
N ASN A 989 33.76 6.67 -44.15
CA ASN A 989 33.28 7.63 -45.14
C ASN A 989 32.33 6.92 -46.10
N ARG A 990 31.21 7.57 -46.39
CA ARG A 990 30.33 7.17 -47.49
C ARG A 990 30.97 7.60 -48.81
N SER A 991 30.75 6.80 -49.84
CA SER A 991 31.12 7.13 -51.21
C SER A 991 30.31 8.34 -51.65
N ALA A 992 30.98 9.31 -52.26
CA ALA A 992 30.31 10.48 -52.84
C ALA A 992 29.60 10.13 -54.16
N THR A 993 29.91 8.99 -54.78
CA THR A 993 29.48 8.66 -56.15
C THR A 993 28.75 7.34 -56.28
N ASP A 994 28.88 6.42 -55.32
CA ASP A 994 28.24 5.10 -55.39
C ASP A 994 26.93 5.08 -54.58
N PRO A 995 25.75 5.15 -55.23
CA PRO A 995 24.46 5.11 -54.55
C PRO A 995 24.15 3.73 -53.93
N ALA A 996 24.80 2.66 -54.38
CA ALA A 996 24.57 1.29 -53.89
C ALA A 996 25.44 0.93 -52.67
N GLN A 997 26.36 1.81 -52.26
CA GLN A 997 27.26 1.54 -51.15
C GLN A 997 26.50 1.37 -49.82
N GLN A 998 26.82 0.30 -49.09
CA GLN A 998 26.20 -0.03 -47.80
C GLN A 998 27.03 0.43 -46.58
N THR A 999 28.16 1.11 -46.79
CA THR A 999 28.98 1.66 -45.69
C THR A 999 28.17 2.65 -44.87
N ILE A 1000 28.12 2.42 -43.57
CA ILE A 1000 27.48 3.33 -42.62
C ILE A 1000 28.50 4.42 -42.26
N GLY A 1001 28.14 5.68 -42.49
CA GLY A 1001 28.94 6.84 -42.11
C GLY A 1001 28.11 7.89 -41.39
N LEU A 1002 28.79 8.70 -40.57
CA LEU A 1002 28.18 9.79 -39.81
C LEU A 1002 27.98 11.04 -40.68
N SER A 1003 26.98 11.85 -40.33
CA SER A 1003 26.78 13.21 -40.87
C SER A 1003 27.49 14.21 -39.96
N LEU A 1004 28.62 14.77 -40.41
CA LEU A 1004 29.48 15.65 -39.60
C LEU A 1004 29.55 17.10 -40.09
N ASP A 1005 28.86 17.43 -41.19
CA ASP A 1005 28.97 18.76 -41.82
C ASP A 1005 28.55 19.89 -40.87
N SER A 1006 27.49 19.68 -40.07
CA SER A 1006 27.02 20.63 -39.06
C SER A 1006 27.99 20.82 -37.88
N TRP A 1007 28.96 19.92 -37.71
CA TRP A 1007 29.96 19.96 -36.64
C TRP A 1007 31.28 20.58 -37.08
N LEU A 1008 31.57 20.63 -38.39
CA LEU A 1008 32.82 21.19 -38.92
C LEU A 1008 33.02 22.66 -38.53
N GLY A 1009 31.93 23.44 -38.42
CA GLY A 1009 31.98 24.83 -37.96
C GLY A 1009 32.52 25.01 -36.53
N LEU A 1010 32.45 23.97 -35.70
CA LEU A 1010 32.95 23.98 -34.32
C LEU A 1010 34.39 23.48 -34.19
N ALA A 1011 34.99 22.92 -35.25
CA ALA A 1011 36.31 22.29 -35.20
C ALA A 1011 37.41 23.24 -34.68
N ARG A 1012 37.30 24.53 -35.01
CA ARG A 1012 38.25 25.59 -34.62
C ARG A 1012 37.88 26.32 -33.33
N THR A 1013 36.81 25.89 -32.66
CA THR A 1013 36.40 26.36 -31.32
C THR A 1013 36.34 25.15 -30.38
N PRO A 1014 37.50 24.60 -29.96
CA PRO A 1014 37.55 23.28 -29.33
C PRO A 1014 36.76 23.17 -28.04
N GLN A 1015 36.71 24.25 -27.25
CA GLN A 1015 35.90 24.29 -26.03
C GLN A 1015 34.41 24.09 -26.35
N THR A 1016 33.85 24.87 -27.27
CA THR A 1016 32.44 24.76 -27.69
C THR A 1016 32.13 23.40 -28.31
N LEU A 1017 33.04 22.84 -29.10
CA LEU A 1017 32.90 21.49 -29.65
C LEU A 1017 32.81 20.44 -28.53
N VAL A 1018 33.74 20.46 -27.58
CA VAL A 1018 33.78 19.50 -26.47
C VAL A 1018 32.57 19.67 -25.55
N ASP A 1019 32.14 20.90 -25.26
CA ASP A 1019 30.94 21.16 -24.45
C ASP A 1019 29.68 20.61 -25.11
N SER A 1020 29.56 20.74 -26.44
CA SER A 1020 28.44 20.22 -27.23
C SER A 1020 28.42 18.68 -27.25
N LEU A 1021 29.59 18.06 -27.41
CA LEU A 1021 29.74 16.60 -27.36
C LEU A 1021 29.53 16.03 -25.95
N ASN A 1022 29.98 16.74 -24.91
CA ASN A 1022 29.73 16.40 -23.52
C ASN A 1022 28.23 16.40 -23.23
N LEU A 1023 27.50 17.42 -23.68
CA LEU A 1023 26.03 17.45 -23.55
C LEU A 1023 25.39 16.24 -24.26
N LEU A 1024 25.75 15.98 -25.52
CA LEU A 1024 25.06 15.01 -26.37
C LEU A 1024 25.38 13.54 -26.01
N LEU A 1025 26.65 13.24 -25.69
CA LEU A 1025 27.13 11.86 -25.49
C LEU A 1025 27.32 11.50 -24.00
N ALA A 1026 27.52 12.50 -23.14
CA ALA A 1026 27.80 12.33 -21.72
C ALA A 1026 26.78 13.07 -20.82
N ALA A 1027 25.69 13.61 -21.37
CA ALA A 1027 24.66 14.34 -20.63
C ALA A 1027 25.24 15.45 -19.73
N GLY A 1028 26.27 16.15 -20.21
CA GLY A 1028 26.92 17.25 -19.51
C GLY A 1028 27.73 16.84 -18.26
N SER A 1029 27.90 15.53 -18.01
CA SER A 1029 28.51 15.02 -16.76
C SER A 1029 30.04 15.08 -16.74
N MET A 1030 30.70 15.44 -17.84
CA MET A 1030 32.16 15.49 -17.91
C MET A 1030 32.74 16.58 -16.99
N PRO A 1031 33.64 16.23 -16.05
CA PRO A 1031 34.35 17.20 -15.24
C PRO A 1031 35.19 18.15 -16.10
N LYS A 1032 35.32 19.41 -15.67
CA LYS A 1032 36.11 20.42 -16.39
C LYS A 1032 37.55 19.96 -16.68
N ALA A 1033 38.20 19.28 -15.74
CA ALA A 1033 39.55 18.75 -15.94
C ALA A 1033 39.63 17.70 -17.08
N THR A 1034 38.60 16.87 -17.27
CA THR A 1034 38.53 15.93 -18.39
C THR A 1034 38.28 16.66 -19.70
N SER A 1035 37.34 17.62 -19.70
CA SER A 1035 37.08 18.48 -20.85
C SER A 1035 38.34 19.22 -21.31
N ASP A 1036 39.11 19.78 -20.38
CA ASP A 1036 40.33 20.54 -20.66
C ASP A 1036 41.42 19.69 -21.28
N ARG A 1037 41.53 18.42 -20.91
CA ARG A 1037 42.47 17.48 -21.54
C ARG A 1037 42.08 17.21 -22.99
N ILE A 1038 40.79 17.01 -23.28
CA ILE A 1038 40.31 16.82 -24.65
C ILE A 1038 40.55 18.11 -25.46
N VAL A 1039 40.19 19.27 -24.90
CA VAL A 1039 40.41 20.58 -25.54
C VAL A 1039 41.89 20.81 -25.85
N ALA A 1040 42.79 20.52 -24.91
CA ALA A 1040 44.23 20.65 -25.11
C ALA A 1040 44.74 19.73 -26.24
N ALA A 1041 44.27 18.48 -26.28
CA ALA A 1041 44.60 17.54 -27.36
C ALA A 1041 44.14 18.07 -28.72
N LEU A 1042 42.92 18.62 -28.80
CA LEU A 1042 42.42 19.23 -30.04
C LEU A 1042 43.20 20.49 -30.41
N VAL A 1043 43.55 21.38 -29.47
CA VAL A 1043 44.34 22.59 -29.75
C VAL A 1043 45.70 22.24 -30.37
N ALA A 1044 46.31 21.13 -29.98
CA ALA A 1044 47.57 20.65 -30.55
C ALA A 1044 47.46 20.11 -31.99
N MET A 1045 46.24 19.83 -32.48
CA MET A 1045 46.02 19.34 -33.85
C MET A 1045 46.06 20.49 -34.88
N PRO A 1046 46.40 20.23 -36.15
CA PRO A 1046 46.35 21.24 -37.22
C PRO A 1046 44.95 21.82 -37.45
N THR A 1047 44.86 23.04 -38.01
CA THR A 1047 43.59 23.75 -38.36
C THR A 1047 43.62 24.39 -39.76
N ASN A 1048 44.62 24.03 -40.56
CA ASN A 1048 44.92 24.69 -41.84
C ASN A 1048 44.11 24.16 -43.02
N THR A 1049 43.41 23.03 -42.88
CA THR A 1049 42.63 22.40 -43.96
C THR A 1049 41.29 21.86 -43.45
N THR A 1050 40.33 21.67 -44.36
CA THR A 1050 39.05 21.03 -44.05
C THR A 1050 39.22 19.58 -43.60
N THR A 1051 40.23 18.87 -44.12
CA THR A 1051 40.61 17.53 -43.65
C THR A 1051 41.07 17.56 -42.20
N ALA A 1052 41.86 18.57 -41.80
CA ALA A 1052 42.27 18.75 -40.41
C ALA A 1052 41.07 19.08 -39.52
N ASP A 1053 40.15 19.94 -39.97
CA ASP A 1053 38.92 20.25 -39.24
C ASP A 1053 38.05 19.00 -39.02
N LEU A 1054 37.89 18.14 -40.04
CA LEU A 1054 37.19 16.86 -39.92
C LEU A 1054 37.87 15.92 -38.91
N GLU A 1055 39.20 15.82 -38.95
CA GLU A 1055 39.95 14.98 -38.03
C GLU A 1055 39.80 15.42 -36.58
N ARG A 1056 39.75 16.73 -36.32
CA ARG A 1056 39.48 17.29 -34.99
C ARG A 1056 38.10 16.91 -34.48
N VAL A 1057 37.07 17.00 -35.33
CA VAL A 1057 35.69 16.60 -34.96
C VAL A 1057 35.65 15.11 -34.63
N ARG A 1058 36.23 14.25 -35.47
CA ARG A 1058 36.29 12.80 -35.22
C ARG A 1058 37.04 12.46 -33.93
N SER A 1059 38.20 13.06 -33.73
CA SER A 1059 38.98 12.91 -32.51
C SER A 1059 38.21 13.35 -31.27
N ALA A 1060 37.49 14.47 -31.34
CA ALA A 1060 36.67 14.96 -30.24
C ALA A 1060 35.53 13.97 -29.89
N ILE A 1061 34.84 13.42 -30.90
CA ILE A 1061 33.81 12.40 -30.71
C ILE A 1061 34.41 11.15 -30.05
N TYR A 1062 35.53 10.65 -30.59
CA TYR A 1062 36.20 9.45 -30.10
C TYR A 1062 36.67 9.60 -28.65
N LEU A 1063 37.35 10.70 -28.32
CA LEU A 1063 37.82 10.99 -26.96
C LEU A 1063 36.66 11.18 -25.98
N THR A 1064 35.56 11.79 -26.42
CA THR A 1064 34.37 11.96 -25.58
C THR A 1064 33.73 10.61 -25.27
N VAL A 1065 33.46 9.78 -26.28
CA VAL A 1065 32.76 8.51 -26.06
C VAL A 1065 33.60 7.48 -25.32
N THR A 1066 34.92 7.51 -25.46
CA THR A 1066 35.85 6.60 -24.75
C THR A 1066 36.23 7.10 -23.35
N SER A 1067 35.88 8.34 -22.99
CA SER A 1067 36.03 8.82 -21.61
C SER A 1067 35.13 8.06 -20.63
N ALA A 1068 35.48 8.09 -19.34
CA ALA A 1068 34.66 7.49 -18.29
C ALA A 1068 33.23 8.08 -18.31
N GLN A 1069 33.07 9.39 -18.48
CA GLN A 1069 31.75 10.02 -18.52
C GLN A 1069 30.96 9.72 -19.80
N GLY A 1070 31.64 9.49 -20.93
CA GLY A 1070 31.00 8.95 -22.14
C GLY A 1070 30.47 7.54 -21.93
N ALA A 1071 31.16 6.72 -21.13
CA ALA A 1071 30.79 5.34 -20.83
C ALA A 1071 29.71 5.19 -19.74
N ILE A 1072 29.54 6.16 -18.84
CA ILE A 1072 28.54 6.10 -17.76
C ILE A 1072 27.23 6.77 -18.17
N GLN A 1073 26.11 6.16 -17.79
CA GLN A 1073 24.78 6.75 -17.80
C GLN A 1073 24.43 7.17 -16.36
N LYS A 1074 24.03 8.43 -16.20
CA LYS A 1074 23.49 8.98 -14.96
C LYS A 1074 22.10 9.54 -15.18
#